data_AF-A0A7J0D501-F1
#
_entry.id   AF-A0A7J0D501-F1
#
_cell.length_a   1.000
_cell.length_b   1.000
_cell.length_c   1.000
_cell.angle_alpha   90.00
_cell.angle_beta   90.00
_cell.angle_gamma   90.00
#
_symmetry.space_group_name_H-M   'P 1'
#
loop_
_entity.id
_entity.type
_entity.pdbx_description
1 polymer ?
#
loop_
_entity_poly.entity_id
_entity_poly.type
_entity_poly.pdbx_seq_one_letter_code
_entity_poly.pdbx_strand_id
1 'polypeptide(L)'
;MTQAPPAAASSLPRALADARSPRVPSTAPYLPEHPFPWGGPALSLDGAGSMGGRTVDLERALRLSLAVPHGTPGRLRPVASAGALHPVRAHLLLGPGCSLPPGRYAYDPHTHRVHPRGPAPTDAPPGAVVVLTVTAARTVAHYGHRAWPLLLLDAGHAAAALALAAAPAGVRVSLDADGAELSAAAGLPHAAEWQASRAGTEPELPLAALWLSPALGAVPPTAALAAWAALPCAFAPVWQPGAETTSPRELDSARTLLAHITAGHGSTWHPARRPAPVTDETLRTRRSAAPSALAHPPAPDLLARVLATAGDTRPDGPAWAAAIGGDTPGLLTAAGPLASGDARPTLARWAAGQQWIGTAGAVLVAHGCPADAPPALIRSSHLAAGYAAGVAQAHATALGLRSRPIGSWQQADLGAALGDAPGHDWIVHGLALAGTPGRAAHQATPLQPRPHHRLYRPPRPQRPRRARKNTHDAPPRTPARRPDRPPPLGRATALLAAVTLTHLAQAVLLAVVLSRIAQGDTSGLAPLLLSVLAVVLVRAALGRAQRLTAVTAGAAVRIRLRDTLLARLGELGPTAVTGARAGAVRATLVDGVEGVDAYVSRYLPQALITSAVPPLLLVAVALIEPYAALALGLALVLALFGPRWWDRLLARRGKEHWDSYEALAADYLEALQGMATLRAAGAVGRVRDRLEKRSAALHRATVAKLRVSLVDTGLTDLAVQGGTVAAVLVACSSAATGRTAATGTYLLLMLASECFRPVRDLSREWHAGYLGISAADGIAALRTAEPAVADRGTVDARWDTAPEIRFTDVHFTHPSSERPALDGITFTAPAGRTTAIVGPSGAGKSTLVSLLLRQRDPDSGRVTIAGTGTAAYRLASLRRGIAVVSQETYLFHATIAENLRIVRPAATDEQLRAAARTAGIDQEISAFPQGYDTLVGERGATLSGGQRQRLALARALLADAPVLILDEATSAVDERGEARIVRELLAASRGRTCLVVAHRLDAVRHADHIVVLDGGRVEESGDHSGLLADGGVYASLVAAGRPAQEEHAA
;
A
#
# COMPACT_ATOMS: atom_id res chain seq x y z
N MET A 1 -33.56 23.41 33.51
CA MET A 1 -33.51 22.13 34.25
C MET A 1 -33.13 21.04 33.27
N THR A 2 -31.85 20.66 33.27
CA THR A 2 -31.30 19.33 33.69
C THR A 2 -31.41 18.29 32.56
N GLN A 3 -30.36 17.63 32.07
CA GLN A 3 -28.96 17.46 32.48
C GLN A 3 -28.14 16.90 31.28
N ALA A 4 -26.82 16.82 31.46
CA ALA A 4 -25.73 16.76 30.48
C ALA A 4 -25.49 15.45 29.65
N PRO A 5 -24.64 15.50 28.58
CA PRO A 5 -24.15 14.39 27.72
C PRO A 5 -22.72 13.93 28.17
N PRO A 6 -21.75 13.38 27.37
CA PRO A 6 -21.67 12.56 26.11
C PRO A 6 -20.68 11.34 26.21
N ALA A 7 -20.57 10.43 25.20
CA ALA A 7 -19.31 9.68 24.91
C ALA A 7 -19.28 8.88 23.57
N ALA A 8 -18.40 9.31 22.66
CA ALA A 8 -17.52 8.56 21.75
C ALA A 8 -17.95 7.19 21.17
N ALA A 9 -18.37 7.16 19.90
CA ALA A 9 -18.35 5.95 19.07
C ALA A 9 -18.19 6.27 17.57
N SER A 10 -16.98 6.58 17.09
CA SER A 10 -16.74 6.65 15.63
C SER A 10 -15.33 6.29 15.15
N SER A 11 -14.41 5.90 16.03
CA SER A 11 -13.04 5.52 15.63
C SER A 11 -12.84 4.02 15.36
N LEU A 12 -13.77 3.14 15.75
CA LEU A 12 -13.62 1.68 15.58
C LEU A 12 -13.90 1.14 14.17
N PRO A 13 -14.88 1.66 13.39
CA PRO A 13 -15.12 1.19 12.02
C PRO A 13 -13.96 1.53 11.07
N ARG A 14 -13.25 2.63 11.35
CA ARG A 14 -12.15 3.15 10.53
C ARG A 14 -10.84 2.38 10.78
N ALA A 15 -10.55 2.04 12.04
CA ALA A 15 -9.40 1.19 12.39
C ALA A 15 -9.56 -0.27 11.93
N LEU A 16 -10.79 -0.77 11.75
CA LEU A 16 -11.06 -2.10 11.18
C LEU A 16 -10.98 -2.15 9.64
N ALA A 17 -10.95 -0.99 8.97
CA ALA A 17 -10.69 -0.92 7.53
C ALA A 17 -9.19 -1.03 7.22
N ASP A 18 -8.32 -0.53 8.11
CA ASP A 18 -6.86 -0.48 7.91
C ASP A 18 -6.13 -1.81 8.18
N ALA A 19 -6.83 -2.83 8.69
CA ALA A 19 -6.29 -4.18 8.83
C ALA A 19 -6.61 -5.11 7.63
N ARG A 20 -7.19 -4.58 6.54
CA ARG A 20 -7.52 -5.36 5.34
C ARG A 20 -6.30 -5.43 4.40
N SER A 21 -5.97 -6.65 3.96
CA SER A 21 -4.90 -6.92 2.98
C SER A 21 -4.99 -5.98 1.77
N PRO A 22 -3.87 -5.47 1.22
CA PRO A 22 -3.82 -4.41 0.20
C PRO A 22 -4.39 -4.79 -1.18
N ARG A 23 -5.06 -5.95 -1.32
CA ARG A 23 -5.69 -6.45 -2.56
C ARG A 23 -7.21 -6.57 -2.45
N VAL A 24 -7.90 -5.61 -1.85
CA VAL A 24 -9.38 -5.58 -1.90
C VAL A 24 -9.81 -4.78 -3.14
N PRO A 25 -10.45 -5.37 -4.16
CA PRO A 25 -11.22 -4.58 -5.10
C PRO A 25 -12.35 -3.90 -4.32
N SER A 26 -12.58 -2.61 -4.55
CA SER A 26 -13.75 -1.91 -3.98
C SER A 26 -14.99 -2.74 -4.24
N THR A 27 -15.86 -2.91 -3.24
CA THR A 27 -17.20 -3.47 -3.42
C THR A 27 -17.84 -2.76 -4.61
N ALA A 28 -17.92 -3.45 -5.77
CA ALA A 28 -18.85 -3.04 -6.80
C ALA A 28 -20.21 -2.97 -6.11
N PRO A 29 -20.96 -1.86 -6.23
CA PRO A 29 -22.32 -1.85 -5.78
C PRO A 29 -23.03 -2.86 -6.67
N TYR A 30 -23.25 -4.07 -6.17
CA TYR A 30 -24.44 -4.77 -6.57
C TYR A 30 -25.57 -4.02 -5.88
N LEU A 31 -26.02 -2.94 -6.52
CA LEU A 31 -27.40 -2.51 -6.36
C LEU A 31 -28.23 -3.72 -6.80
N PRO A 32 -29.15 -4.26 -5.97
CA PRO A 32 -30.30 -4.89 -6.56
C PRO A 32 -30.96 -3.79 -7.41
N GLU A 33 -30.95 -3.96 -8.73
CA GLU A 33 -31.81 -3.17 -9.60
C GLU A 33 -33.26 -3.44 -9.17
N HIS A 34 -33.79 -2.54 -8.34
CA HIS A 34 -35.16 -2.48 -7.85
C HIS A 34 -35.68 -3.69 -7.03
N PRO A 35 -36.33 -3.47 -5.87
CA PRO A 35 -37.30 -4.45 -5.39
C PRO A 35 -38.45 -4.48 -6.41
N PHE A 36 -38.53 -5.53 -7.23
CA PHE A 36 -39.70 -5.75 -8.09
C PHE A 36 -40.91 -6.05 -7.19
N PRO A 37 -42.01 -5.26 -7.27
CA PRO A 37 -43.27 -5.66 -6.65
C PRO A 37 -43.82 -6.87 -7.41
N TRP A 38 -44.10 -7.96 -6.70
CA TRP A 38 -44.70 -9.14 -7.29
C TRP A 38 -46.21 -8.94 -7.47
N GLY A 39 -46.73 -9.28 -8.66
CA GLY A 39 -48.15 -9.25 -9.03
C GLY A 39 -48.63 -10.56 -9.65
N GLY A 40 -48.26 -11.71 -9.09
CA GLY A 40 -48.79 -13.03 -9.47
C GLY A 40 -49.82 -13.53 -8.45
N PRO A 41 -50.82 -14.34 -8.86
CA PRO A 41 -51.88 -14.77 -7.96
C PRO A 41 -51.36 -15.70 -6.85
N ALA A 42 -52.01 -15.62 -5.69
CA ALA A 42 -51.69 -16.42 -4.51
C ALA A 42 -51.89 -17.92 -4.78
N LEU A 43 -50.89 -18.73 -4.45
CA LEU A 43 -51.03 -20.18 -4.31
C LEU A 43 -51.96 -20.45 -3.12
N SER A 44 -53.19 -20.89 -3.41
CA SER A 44 -54.09 -21.45 -2.42
C SER A 44 -53.58 -22.85 -2.04
N LEU A 45 -53.30 -23.06 -0.76
CA LEU A 45 -52.99 -24.36 -0.17
C LEU A 45 -54.19 -24.81 0.68
N ASP A 46 -55.32 -25.04 0.02
CA ASP A 46 -56.36 -25.91 0.56
C ASP A 46 -56.13 -27.31 -0.01
N GLY A 47 -55.48 -28.17 0.78
CA GLY A 47 -55.27 -29.55 0.39
C GLY A 47 -54.32 -30.31 1.29
N ALA A 48 -54.89 -31.17 2.12
CA ALA A 48 -54.27 -32.26 2.86
C ALA A 48 -53.53 -31.93 4.17
N GLY A 49 -54.31 -32.03 5.25
CA GLY A 49 -54.12 -33.19 6.13
C GLY A 49 -53.29 -32.94 7.38
N SER A 50 -53.98 -32.82 8.51
CA SER A 50 -53.42 -32.97 9.84
C SER A 50 -52.62 -34.26 9.98
N MET A 51 -51.31 -34.14 10.05
CA MET A 51 -50.44 -35.03 10.81
C MET A 51 -49.63 -34.11 11.73
N GLY A 52 -49.89 -34.19 13.04
CA GLY A 52 -49.11 -33.44 14.02
C GLY A 52 -47.63 -33.78 13.89
N GLY A 53 -46.86 -32.89 13.28
CA GLY A 53 -45.45 -33.12 12.99
C GLY A 53 -44.81 -31.82 12.52
N ARG A 54 -43.93 -31.26 13.35
CA ARG A 54 -43.23 -29.99 13.20
C ARG A 54 -42.86 -29.68 11.73
N THR A 55 -43.50 -28.67 11.13
CA THR A 55 -43.08 -28.13 9.83
C THR A 55 -41.69 -27.51 9.95
N VAL A 56 -40.89 -27.61 8.87
CA VAL A 56 -39.58 -26.95 8.83
C VAL A 56 -39.80 -25.46 8.56
N ASP A 57 -39.66 -24.64 9.60
CA ASP A 57 -39.66 -23.18 9.49
C ASP A 57 -38.33 -22.69 8.91
N LEU A 58 -38.28 -22.70 7.56
CA LEU A 58 -37.11 -22.29 6.82
C LEU A 58 -36.84 -20.79 6.98
N GLU A 59 -37.87 -19.94 7.10
CA GLU A 59 -37.69 -18.50 7.35
C GLU A 59 -36.91 -18.25 8.64
N ARG A 60 -37.27 -18.93 9.73
CA ARG A 60 -36.54 -18.85 11.00
C ARG A 60 -35.11 -19.35 10.88
N ALA A 61 -34.90 -20.50 10.25
CA ALA A 61 -33.56 -21.06 10.06
C ALA A 61 -32.65 -20.13 9.24
N LEU A 62 -33.16 -19.62 8.11
CA LEU A 62 -32.46 -18.65 7.28
C LEU A 62 -32.15 -17.40 8.11
N ARG A 63 -33.13 -16.78 8.78
CA ARG A 63 -32.90 -15.57 9.59
C ARG A 63 -31.84 -15.73 10.68
N LEU A 64 -31.89 -16.84 11.43
CA LEU A 64 -30.93 -17.11 12.50
C LEU A 64 -29.53 -17.39 11.95
N SER A 65 -29.42 -18.09 10.81
CA SER A 65 -28.12 -18.31 10.14
C SER A 65 -27.50 -17.02 9.59
N LEU A 66 -28.34 -16.02 9.27
CA LEU A 66 -27.93 -14.73 8.71
C LEU A 66 -27.73 -13.62 9.74
N ALA A 67 -28.37 -13.73 10.89
CA ALA A 67 -28.39 -12.71 11.94
C ALA A 67 -28.76 -11.30 11.44
N VAL A 68 -29.77 -11.23 10.57
CA VAL A 68 -30.25 -9.99 9.91
C VAL A 68 -31.62 -9.56 10.49
N PRO A 69 -31.89 -8.24 10.66
CA PRO A 69 -33.20 -7.74 11.14
C PRO A 69 -34.38 -8.07 10.22
N HIS A 70 -35.59 -8.07 10.80
CA HIS A 70 -36.84 -8.22 10.05
C HIS A 70 -36.95 -7.19 8.91
N GLY A 71 -37.35 -7.64 7.71
CA GLY A 71 -37.58 -6.76 6.55
C GLY A 71 -36.40 -6.61 5.58
N THR A 72 -35.27 -7.28 5.82
CA THR A 72 -34.12 -7.22 4.92
C THR A 72 -34.19 -8.34 3.86
N PRO A 73 -34.30 -8.04 2.55
CA PRO A 73 -34.28 -9.07 1.51
C PRO A 73 -32.86 -9.63 1.34
N GLY A 74 -32.68 -10.96 1.26
CA GLY A 74 -31.35 -11.51 0.98
C GLY A 74 -31.18 -13.02 0.93
N ARG A 75 -30.30 -13.44 0.00
CA ARG A 75 -29.62 -14.74 -0.06
C ARG A 75 -28.89 -15.05 1.25
N LEU A 76 -28.61 -16.34 1.47
CA LEU A 76 -27.90 -16.81 2.65
C LEU A 76 -26.44 -16.27 2.72
N ARG A 77 -26.20 -15.20 3.47
CA ARG A 77 -24.88 -14.69 3.90
C ARG A 77 -24.61 -14.97 5.40
N PRO A 78 -24.01 -16.12 5.77
CA PRO A 78 -23.65 -16.39 7.15
C PRO A 78 -22.67 -15.34 7.71
N VAL A 79 -22.76 -15.07 9.02
CA VAL A 79 -22.03 -14.00 9.69
C VAL A 79 -20.51 -14.29 9.82
N ALA A 80 -19.71 -13.50 9.11
CA ALA A 80 -18.31 -13.12 9.36
C ALA A 80 -17.29 -14.21 9.81
N SER A 81 -16.84 -15.07 8.89
CA SER A 81 -15.44 -15.50 8.78
C SER A 81 -14.58 -14.35 8.22
N ALA A 82 -13.26 -14.40 8.42
CA ALA A 82 -12.33 -13.28 8.28
C ALA A 82 -12.48 -12.43 6.99
N GLY A 83 -13.10 -11.25 7.09
CA GLY A 83 -12.85 -10.10 6.21
C GLY A 83 -13.20 -10.21 4.71
N ALA A 84 -13.64 -11.36 4.20
CA ALA A 84 -13.87 -11.58 2.76
C ALA A 84 -15.07 -12.50 2.47
N LEU A 85 -16.29 -12.14 2.91
CA LEU A 85 -17.48 -12.99 2.74
C LEU A 85 -18.49 -12.47 1.70
N HIS A 86 -18.16 -12.67 0.44
CA HIS A 86 -19.12 -12.64 -0.67
C HIS A 86 -19.27 -13.92 -1.51
N PRO A 87 -18.52 -15.05 -1.32
CA PRO A 87 -18.51 -16.10 -2.35
C PRO A 87 -19.57 -17.21 -2.18
N VAL A 88 -20.05 -17.53 -0.96
CA VAL A 88 -20.95 -18.69 -0.76
C VAL A 88 -22.39 -18.33 -1.13
N ARG A 89 -23.04 -19.18 -1.93
CA ARG A 89 -24.47 -19.14 -2.24
C ARG A 89 -25.13 -20.44 -1.79
N ALA A 90 -26.44 -20.40 -1.57
CA ALA A 90 -27.22 -21.55 -1.15
C ALA A 90 -28.43 -21.70 -2.09
N HIS A 91 -28.55 -22.88 -2.68
CA HIS A 91 -29.65 -23.28 -3.55
C HIS A 91 -30.60 -24.13 -2.72
N LEU A 92 -31.86 -23.68 -2.62
CA LEU A 92 -32.88 -24.30 -1.79
C LEU A 92 -33.79 -25.16 -2.67
N LEU A 93 -33.81 -26.46 -2.40
CA LEU A 93 -34.69 -27.44 -3.03
C LEU A 93 -35.78 -27.81 -2.02
N LEU A 94 -37.01 -27.37 -2.29
CA LEU A 94 -38.12 -27.46 -1.35
C LEU A 94 -39.01 -28.65 -1.70
N GLY A 95 -39.07 -29.64 -0.81
CA GLY A 95 -40.03 -30.74 -0.88
C GLY A 95 -41.30 -30.46 -0.06
N PRO A 96 -42.28 -31.38 -0.11
CA PRO A 96 -43.51 -31.29 0.69
C PRO A 96 -43.23 -31.10 2.19
N GLY A 97 -44.04 -30.27 2.88
CA GLY A 97 -43.88 -30.02 4.33
C GLY A 97 -42.94 -28.88 4.74
N CYS A 98 -42.41 -28.11 3.76
CA CYS A 98 -41.69 -26.86 4.00
C CYS A 98 -42.61 -25.65 3.84
N SER A 99 -42.54 -24.69 4.77
CA SER A 99 -43.30 -23.44 4.68
C SER A 99 -42.37 -22.24 4.50
N LEU A 100 -42.60 -21.44 3.44
CA LEU A 100 -42.05 -20.09 3.28
C LEU A 100 -43.21 -19.08 3.26
N PRO A 101 -43.12 -17.95 3.97
CA PRO A 101 -44.18 -16.95 3.94
C PRO A 101 -44.29 -16.29 2.55
N PRO A 102 -45.51 -16.06 2.03
CA PRO A 102 -45.71 -15.37 0.76
C PRO A 102 -45.21 -13.90 0.84
N GLY A 103 -44.55 -13.43 -0.22
CA GLY A 103 -44.26 -12.00 -0.43
C GLY A 103 -43.12 -11.37 0.37
N ARG A 104 -42.38 -12.10 1.22
CA ARG A 104 -41.25 -11.54 2.00
C ARG A 104 -39.85 -11.84 1.48
N TYR A 105 -39.76 -12.71 0.48
CA TYR A 105 -38.52 -12.98 -0.23
C TYR A 105 -38.71 -12.54 -1.67
N ALA A 106 -37.95 -11.54 -2.10
CA ALA A 106 -37.85 -11.22 -3.52
C ALA A 106 -37.26 -12.45 -4.22
N TYR A 107 -38.09 -13.15 -4.97
CA TYR A 107 -37.66 -14.13 -5.96
C TYR A 107 -36.81 -13.38 -6.97
N ASP A 108 -35.48 -13.40 -6.82
CA ASP A 108 -34.59 -12.87 -7.84
C ASP A 108 -34.66 -13.83 -9.04
N PRO A 109 -35.36 -13.46 -10.13
CA PRO A 109 -35.50 -14.35 -11.26
C PRO A 109 -34.13 -14.63 -11.87
N HIS A 110 -33.12 -13.77 -11.71
CA HIS A 110 -31.78 -14.00 -12.25
C HIS A 110 -30.95 -15.02 -11.47
N THR A 111 -31.27 -15.30 -10.19
CA THR A 111 -30.64 -16.43 -9.47
C THR A 111 -31.22 -17.77 -9.91
N HIS A 112 -32.51 -17.80 -10.28
CA HIS A 112 -33.24 -19.00 -10.67
C HIS A 112 -33.36 -19.18 -12.20
N ARG A 113 -33.02 -18.16 -13.00
CA ARG A 113 -33.08 -18.16 -14.48
C ARG A 113 -31.96 -18.93 -15.15
N VAL A 114 -30.93 -19.36 -14.42
CA VAL A 114 -29.90 -20.21 -15.04
C VAL A 114 -30.42 -21.64 -15.15
N HIS A 115 -31.16 -22.16 -14.14
CA HIS A 115 -31.80 -23.48 -14.20
C HIS A 115 -33.10 -23.56 -13.35
N PRO A 116 -34.29 -23.35 -13.94
CA PRO A 116 -35.55 -23.63 -13.26
C PRO A 116 -35.72 -25.15 -13.15
N ARG A 117 -35.45 -25.74 -11.98
CA ARG A 117 -36.04 -27.05 -11.63
C ARG A 117 -37.52 -26.77 -11.33
N GLY A 118 -38.42 -27.52 -11.98
CA GLY A 118 -39.87 -27.34 -11.88
C GLY A 118 -40.44 -27.59 -10.47
N PRO A 119 -41.75 -27.86 -10.32
CA PRO A 119 -42.32 -28.23 -9.02
C PRO A 119 -41.56 -29.45 -8.43
N ALA A 120 -41.57 -29.57 -7.10
CA ALA A 120 -40.92 -30.68 -6.40
C ALA A 120 -41.31 -32.02 -7.05
N PRO A 121 -40.35 -32.94 -7.29
CA PRO A 121 -40.66 -34.27 -7.79
C PRO A 121 -41.77 -34.90 -6.95
N THR A 122 -42.73 -35.57 -7.58
CA THR A 122 -43.85 -36.23 -6.89
C THR A 122 -43.39 -37.24 -5.84
N ASP A 123 -42.21 -37.82 -6.02
CA ASP A 123 -41.60 -38.82 -5.13
C ASP A 123 -40.56 -38.21 -4.18
N ALA A 124 -40.44 -36.87 -4.12
CA ALA A 124 -39.48 -36.19 -3.25
C ALA A 124 -39.90 -36.34 -1.78
N PRO A 125 -39.00 -36.82 -0.89
CA PRO A 125 -39.31 -36.98 0.52
C PRO A 125 -39.56 -35.62 1.19
N PRO A 126 -40.35 -35.58 2.28
CA PRO A 126 -40.70 -34.35 2.96
C PRO A 126 -39.47 -33.71 3.64
N GLY A 127 -39.27 -32.41 3.38
CA GLY A 127 -38.11 -31.66 3.88
C GLY A 127 -37.50 -30.70 2.86
N ALA A 128 -36.40 -30.06 3.22
CA ALA A 128 -35.64 -29.16 2.35
C ALA A 128 -34.20 -29.64 2.19
N VAL A 129 -33.70 -29.65 0.95
CA VAL A 129 -32.28 -29.86 0.65
C VAL A 129 -31.66 -28.51 0.32
N VAL A 130 -30.52 -28.20 0.94
CA VAL A 130 -29.77 -26.96 0.71
C VAL A 130 -28.41 -27.32 0.13
N VAL A 131 -28.16 -26.93 -1.13
CA VAL A 131 -26.86 -27.11 -1.79
C VAL A 131 -26.06 -25.81 -1.68
N LEU A 132 -24.86 -25.89 -1.11
CA LEU A 132 -23.96 -24.75 -0.94
C LEU A 132 -22.96 -24.69 -2.09
N THR A 133 -22.90 -23.56 -2.77
CA THR A 133 -21.99 -23.28 -3.89
C THR A 133 -21.07 -22.11 -3.56
N VAL A 134 -19.92 -22.03 -4.23
CA VAL A 134 -19.00 -20.89 -4.07
C VAL A 134 -18.67 -20.23 -5.40
N THR A 135 -18.57 -18.91 -5.38
CA THR A 135 -18.02 -18.10 -6.48
C THR A 135 -16.60 -17.66 -6.19
N ALA A 136 -15.65 -18.08 -7.04
CA ALA A 136 -14.23 -17.91 -6.75
C ALA A 136 -13.68 -16.50 -7.04
N ALA A 137 -14.31 -15.70 -7.89
CA ALA A 137 -13.65 -14.53 -8.49
C ALA A 137 -13.21 -13.48 -7.46
N ARG A 138 -14.10 -13.10 -6.52
CA ARG A 138 -13.78 -12.08 -5.51
C ARG A 138 -12.74 -12.56 -4.49
N THR A 139 -12.80 -13.82 -4.09
CA THR A 139 -11.86 -14.41 -3.14
C THR A 139 -10.49 -14.62 -3.78
N VAL A 140 -10.44 -15.05 -5.04
CA VAL A 140 -9.20 -15.12 -5.84
C VAL A 140 -8.62 -13.75 -6.11
N ALA A 141 -9.43 -12.72 -6.36
CA ALA A 141 -8.95 -11.35 -6.48
C ALA A 141 -8.21 -10.89 -5.21
N HIS A 142 -8.65 -11.36 -4.05
CA HIS A 142 -8.06 -11.00 -2.76
C HIS A 142 -6.85 -11.85 -2.37
N TYR A 143 -6.92 -13.16 -2.58
CA TYR A 143 -5.94 -14.15 -2.08
C TYR A 143 -5.11 -14.85 -3.18
N GLY A 144 -5.35 -14.54 -4.47
CA GLY A 144 -4.67 -15.14 -5.62
C GLY A 144 -4.94 -16.65 -5.75
N HIS A 145 -3.96 -17.39 -6.27
CA HIS A 145 -4.02 -18.86 -6.42
C HIS A 145 -4.24 -19.62 -5.09
N ARG A 146 -4.02 -18.98 -3.93
CA ARG A 146 -4.20 -19.54 -2.59
C ARG A 146 -5.61 -19.32 -2.01
N ALA A 147 -6.56 -18.89 -2.83
CA ALA A 147 -7.94 -18.60 -2.39
C ALA A 147 -8.80 -19.84 -2.14
N TRP A 148 -8.50 -20.97 -2.78
CA TRP A 148 -9.34 -22.17 -2.73
C TRP A 148 -9.53 -22.77 -1.32
N PRO A 149 -8.54 -22.81 -0.41
CA PRO A 149 -8.75 -23.35 0.94
C PRO A 149 -9.70 -22.49 1.77
N LEU A 150 -9.70 -21.17 1.55
CA LEU A 150 -10.61 -20.24 2.20
C LEU A 150 -12.04 -20.41 1.71
N LEU A 151 -12.23 -20.66 0.41
CA LEU A 151 -13.54 -20.94 -0.16
C LEU A 151 -14.18 -22.22 0.44
N LEU A 152 -13.38 -23.28 0.64
CA LEU A 152 -13.84 -24.51 1.32
C LEU A 152 -14.18 -24.24 2.79
N LEU A 153 -13.34 -23.49 3.50
CA LEU A 153 -13.57 -23.16 4.92
C LEU A 153 -14.84 -22.31 5.12
N ASP A 154 -15.11 -21.36 4.22
CA ASP A 154 -16.31 -20.52 4.24
C ASP A 154 -17.58 -21.33 3.97
N ALA A 155 -17.53 -22.28 3.02
CA ALA A 155 -18.64 -23.20 2.76
C ALA A 155 -18.94 -24.09 3.99
N GLY A 156 -17.90 -24.58 4.69
CA GLY A 156 -18.07 -25.31 5.95
C GLY A 156 -18.71 -24.46 7.06
N HIS A 157 -18.27 -23.21 7.23
CA HIS A 157 -18.88 -22.28 8.20
C HIS A 157 -20.36 -21.98 7.89
N ALA A 158 -20.68 -21.83 6.59
CA ALA A 158 -22.05 -21.63 6.14
C ALA A 158 -22.95 -22.83 6.49
N ALA A 159 -22.45 -24.05 6.25
CA ALA A 159 -23.13 -25.27 6.64
C ALA A 159 -23.36 -25.33 8.17
N ALA A 160 -22.38 -24.97 8.99
CA ALA A 160 -22.53 -24.94 10.45
C ALA A 160 -23.59 -23.93 10.90
N ALA A 161 -23.61 -22.72 10.33
CA ALA A 161 -24.59 -21.69 10.68
C ALA A 161 -26.03 -22.13 10.37
N LEU A 162 -26.25 -22.74 9.20
CA LEU A 162 -27.56 -23.27 8.80
C LEU A 162 -27.98 -24.45 9.67
N ALA A 163 -27.06 -25.38 9.92
CA ALA A 163 -27.35 -26.56 10.71
C ALA A 163 -27.74 -26.21 12.16
N LEU A 164 -27.01 -25.29 12.81
CA LEU A 164 -27.32 -24.84 14.16
C LEU A 164 -28.65 -24.08 14.23
N ALA A 165 -28.97 -23.31 13.20
CA ALA A 165 -30.21 -22.54 13.12
C ALA A 165 -31.47 -23.42 12.94
N ALA A 166 -31.34 -24.55 12.24
CA ALA A 166 -32.44 -25.46 11.96
C ALA A 166 -32.64 -26.56 13.02
N ALA A 167 -31.73 -26.70 13.99
CA ALA A 167 -31.69 -27.80 14.97
C ALA A 167 -32.66 -27.63 16.16
N PRO A 168 -33.97 -27.73 15.92
CA PRO A 168 -34.70 -28.86 16.47
C PRO A 168 -35.28 -29.81 15.41
N ALA A 169 -35.08 -29.54 14.12
CA ALA A 169 -35.38 -30.44 13.00
C ALA A 169 -34.29 -31.52 12.86
N GLY A 170 -34.62 -32.67 12.27
CA GLY A 170 -33.66 -33.74 12.00
C GLY A 170 -32.69 -33.32 10.89
N VAL A 171 -31.68 -32.51 11.23
CA VAL A 171 -30.72 -31.97 10.26
C VAL A 171 -29.57 -32.93 10.04
N ARG A 172 -29.27 -33.20 8.77
CA ARG A 172 -28.07 -33.95 8.36
C ARG A 172 -27.24 -33.10 7.40
N VAL A 173 -25.92 -33.18 7.53
CA VAL A 173 -24.96 -32.44 6.72
C VAL A 173 -24.05 -33.43 5.99
N SER A 174 -23.84 -33.21 4.70
CA SER A 174 -22.81 -33.89 3.92
C SER A 174 -21.78 -32.87 3.42
N LEU A 175 -20.52 -33.13 3.72
CA LEU A 175 -19.37 -32.28 3.38
C LEU A 175 -18.45 -32.93 2.34
N ASP A 176 -18.81 -34.13 1.90
CA ASP A 176 -18.07 -35.01 1.00
C ASP A 176 -18.90 -35.42 -0.22
N ALA A 177 -20.19 -35.06 -0.27
CA ALA A 177 -21.10 -35.35 -1.39
C ALA A 177 -20.48 -35.07 -2.77
N ASP A 178 -20.76 -35.92 -3.75
CA ASP A 178 -20.21 -35.79 -5.10
C ASP A 178 -20.63 -34.45 -5.73
N GLY A 179 -19.65 -33.67 -6.19
CA GLY A 179 -19.90 -32.38 -6.83
C GLY A 179 -20.76 -32.48 -8.09
N ALA A 180 -20.68 -33.59 -8.83
CA ALA A 180 -21.51 -33.87 -10.00
C ALA A 180 -22.98 -34.10 -9.61
N GLU A 181 -23.22 -34.85 -8.54
CA GLU A 181 -24.56 -35.11 -7.99
C GLU A 181 -25.17 -33.82 -7.42
N LEU A 182 -24.37 -33.01 -6.72
CA LEU A 182 -24.79 -31.70 -6.21
C LEU A 182 -25.09 -30.70 -7.34
N SER A 183 -24.26 -30.66 -8.40
CA SER A 183 -24.51 -29.85 -9.59
C SER A 183 -25.82 -30.25 -10.23
N ALA A 184 -26.02 -31.56 -10.47
CA ALA A 184 -27.25 -32.07 -11.03
C ALA A 184 -28.47 -31.71 -10.17
N ALA A 185 -28.43 -31.95 -8.85
CA ALA A 185 -29.53 -31.61 -7.95
C ALA A 185 -29.85 -30.10 -7.94
N ALA A 186 -28.83 -29.23 -7.96
CA ALA A 186 -28.99 -27.78 -8.03
C ALA A 186 -29.32 -27.26 -9.44
N GLY A 187 -29.34 -28.14 -10.44
CA GLY A 187 -29.53 -27.80 -11.85
C GLY A 187 -28.31 -27.23 -12.56
N LEU A 188 -27.15 -27.09 -11.89
CA LEU A 188 -25.95 -26.46 -12.44
C LEU A 188 -25.24 -27.35 -13.48
N PRO A 189 -24.48 -26.77 -14.44
CA PRO A 189 -23.69 -27.55 -15.40
C PRO A 189 -22.60 -28.38 -14.70
N HIS A 190 -22.17 -29.49 -15.32
CA HIS A 190 -21.05 -30.28 -14.80
C HIS A 190 -19.75 -29.51 -14.86
N ALA A 191 -18.93 -29.61 -13.81
CA ALA A 191 -17.68 -28.84 -13.64
C ALA A 191 -16.72 -28.91 -14.85
N ALA A 192 -16.69 -30.02 -15.59
CA ALA A 192 -15.87 -30.17 -16.81
C ALA A 192 -16.42 -29.37 -18.02
N GLU A 193 -17.74 -29.21 -18.11
CA GLU A 193 -18.42 -28.47 -19.19
C GLU A 193 -18.42 -26.95 -18.98
N TRP A 194 -18.14 -26.49 -17.75
CA TRP A 194 -17.95 -25.07 -17.42
C TRP A 194 -16.79 -24.42 -18.17
N GLN A 195 -15.70 -25.16 -18.42
CA GLN A 195 -14.50 -24.63 -19.09
C GLN A 195 -14.69 -24.43 -20.59
N ALA A 196 -15.50 -25.27 -21.24
CA ALA A 196 -15.73 -25.23 -22.68
C ALA A 196 -16.81 -24.21 -23.10
N SER A 197 -17.73 -23.85 -22.19
CA SER A 197 -18.99 -23.20 -22.59
C SER A 197 -18.99 -21.67 -22.60
N ARG A 198 -18.03 -20.94 -21.97
CA ARG A 198 -17.88 -19.47 -22.15
C ARG A 198 -16.72 -18.83 -21.35
N ALA A 199 -15.89 -18.02 -22.02
CA ALA A 199 -14.96 -17.09 -21.37
C ALA A 199 -15.73 -15.99 -20.61
N GLY A 200 -15.35 -15.74 -19.35
CA GLY A 200 -15.88 -14.63 -18.53
C GLY A 200 -17.05 -14.93 -17.59
N THR A 201 -17.67 -16.12 -17.62
CA THR A 201 -18.73 -16.47 -16.64
C THR A 201 -18.13 -16.84 -15.28
N GLU A 202 -18.83 -16.50 -14.18
CA GLU A 202 -18.37 -16.77 -12.81
C GLU A 202 -18.84 -18.17 -12.37
N PRO A 203 -17.92 -19.13 -12.14
CA PRO A 203 -18.30 -20.48 -11.75
C PRO A 203 -18.89 -20.59 -10.35
N GLU A 204 -20.04 -21.25 -10.27
CA GLU A 204 -20.68 -21.69 -9.03
C GLU A 204 -20.37 -23.17 -8.84
N LEU A 205 -19.38 -23.46 -8.00
CA LEU A 205 -18.97 -24.84 -7.73
C LEU A 205 -19.69 -25.33 -6.47
N PRO A 206 -20.48 -26.42 -6.54
CA PRO A 206 -21.13 -26.98 -5.37
C PRO A 206 -20.12 -27.72 -4.48
N LEU A 207 -20.20 -27.49 -3.17
CA LEU A 207 -19.22 -28.00 -2.22
C LEU A 207 -19.81 -28.81 -1.07
N ALA A 208 -21.04 -28.54 -0.64
CA ALA A 208 -21.66 -29.22 0.50
C ALA A 208 -23.18 -29.21 0.39
N ALA A 209 -23.84 -30.10 1.12
CA ALA A 209 -25.29 -30.15 1.21
C ALA A 209 -25.81 -30.35 2.64
N LEU A 210 -27.00 -29.82 2.89
CA LEU A 210 -27.76 -30.03 4.12
C LEU A 210 -29.13 -30.58 3.78
N TRP A 211 -29.60 -31.53 4.57
CA TRP A 211 -30.98 -31.99 4.55
C TRP A 211 -31.65 -31.53 5.85
N LEU A 212 -32.78 -30.85 5.73
CA LEU A 212 -33.64 -30.42 6.81
C LEU A 212 -34.92 -31.27 6.81
N SER A 213 -35.03 -32.23 7.74
CA SER A 213 -36.18 -33.12 7.85
C SER A 213 -37.10 -32.73 9.01
N PRO A 214 -38.43 -32.73 8.82
CA PRO A 214 -39.39 -32.56 9.93
C PRO A 214 -39.39 -33.74 10.91
N ALA A 215 -38.98 -34.94 10.48
CA ALA A 215 -38.93 -36.16 11.31
C ALA A 215 -37.55 -36.87 11.26
N LEU A 216 -37.07 -37.31 12.42
CA LEU A 216 -35.86 -38.14 12.53
C LEU A 216 -36.17 -39.56 12.01
N GLY A 217 -35.78 -39.86 10.77
CA GLY A 217 -35.73 -41.25 10.26
C GLY A 217 -36.56 -41.58 9.01
N ALA A 218 -37.37 -40.66 8.48
CA ALA A 218 -38.12 -40.91 7.25
C ALA A 218 -37.26 -40.57 6.01
N VAL A 219 -36.82 -41.61 5.29
CA VAL A 219 -36.07 -41.59 4.01
C VAL A 219 -34.58 -41.20 4.10
N PRO A 220 -33.67 -41.97 3.48
CA PRO A 220 -32.24 -41.67 3.49
C PRO A 220 -31.91 -40.37 2.71
N PRO A 221 -30.98 -39.55 3.23
CA PRO A 221 -30.57 -38.28 2.64
C PRO A 221 -30.17 -38.32 1.16
N THR A 222 -29.60 -39.45 0.76
CA THR A 222 -29.15 -39.74 -0.60
C THR A 222 -30.31 -39.87 -1.59
N ALA A 223 -31.46 -40.39 -1.17
CA ALA A 223 -32.60 -40.58 -2.07
C ALA A 223 -33.22 -39.26 -2.53
N ALA A 224 -33.24 -38.21 -1.70
CA ALA A 224 -33.71 -36.89 -2.15
C ALA A 224 -32.73 -36.25 -3.12
N LEU A 225 -31.42 -36.30 -2.83
CA LEU A 225 -30.42 -35.70 -3.71
C LEU A 225 -30.49 -36.34 -5.10
N ALA A 226 -30.57 -37.68 -5.16
CA ALA A 226 -30.73 -38.44 -6.38
C ALA A 226 -32.06 -38.13 -7.11
N ALA A 227 -33.18 -38.03 -6.39
CA ALA A 227 -34.48 -37.68 -6.98
C ALA A 227 -34.46 -36.27 -7.61
N TRP A 228 -33.85 -35.31 -6.94
CA TRP A 228 -33.66 -33.97 -7.49
C TRP A 228 -32.69 -33.97 -8.67
N ALA A 229 -31.62 -34.74 -8.64
CA ALA A 229 -30.64 -34.85 -9.72
C ALA A 229 -31.22 -35.45 -11.01
N ALA A 230 -32.17 -36.39 -10.89
CA ALA A 230 -32.78 -37.10 -12.02
C ALA A 230 -33.68 -36.24 -12.94
N LEU A 231 -34.11 -35.05 -12.51
CA LEU A 231 -34.91 -34.17 -13.39
C LEU A 231 -34.08 -33.62 -14.57
N PRO A 232 -34.67 -33.43 -15.76
CA PRO A 232 -33.98 -32.86 -16.92
C PRO A 232 -33.62 -31.37 -16.69
N CYS A 233 -32.38 -30.99 -16.99
CA CYS A 233 -31.94 -29.60 -17.01
C CYS A 233 -32.44 -28.88 -18.29
N ALA A 234 -33.32 -27.90 -18.15
CA ALA A 234 -33.63 -26.98 -19.25
C ALA A 234 -32.46 -26.00 -19.45
N PHE A 235 -31.88 -25.93 -20.65
CA PHE A 235 -30.86 -24.94 -21.02
C PHE A 235 -31.50 -23.54 -21.14
N ALA A 236 -30.99 -22.55 -20.40
CA ALA A 236 -31.39 -21.15 -20.50
C ALA A 236 -30.40 -20.30 -21.34
N PRO A 237 -30.84 -19.19 -21.95
CA PRO A 237 -30.06 -18.44 -22.94
C PRO A 237 -28.96 -17.55 -22.33
N VAL A 238 -28.08 -17.15 -23.23
CA VAL A 238 -26.75 -16.54 -23.06
C VAL A 238 -26.80 -15.15 -22.39
N TRP A 239 -26.09 -14.98 -21.27
CA TRP A 239 -25.73 -13.66 -20.73
C TRP A 239 -24.23 -13.37 -20.95
N GLN A 240 -23.91 -12.16 -21.40
CA GLN A 240 -22.54 -11.63 -21.47
C GLN A 240 -22.13 -11.03 -20.10
N PRO A 241 -20.95 -11.35 -19.56
CA PRO A 241 -20.53 -10.84 -18.26
C PRO A 241 -19.83 -9.48 -18.37
N GLY A 242 -20.05 -8.66 -17.33
CA GLY A 242 -19.36 -7.38 -17.11
C GLY A 242 -17.90 -7.54 -16.68
N ALA A 243 -17.16 -6.43 -16.76
CA ALA A 243 -15.70 -6.33 -16.70
C ALA A 243 -15.00 -7.16 -15.59
N GLU A 244 -14.09 -8.03 -16.01
CA GLU A 244 -13.16 -8.77 -15.16
C GLU A 244 -12.24 -7.82 -14.37
N THR A 245 -12.05 -8.08 -13.08
CA THR A 245 -11.12 -7.31 -12.22
C THR A 245 -9.95 -8.14 -11.68
N THR A 246 -9.74 -9.37 -12.20
CA THR A 246 -8.71 -10.31 -11.70
C THR A 246 -7.89 -10.85 -12.86
N SER A 247 -6.60 -11.19 -12.63
CA SER A 247 -5.77 -11.78 -13.67
C SER A 247 -6.38 -13.13 -14.15
N PRO A 248 -6.59 -13.35 -15.47
CA PRO A 248 -7.27 -14.55 -15.96
C PRO A 248 -6.61 -15.86 -15.51
N ARG A 249 -5.28 -15.87 -15.32
CA ARG A 249 -4.50 -17.07 -15.00
C ARG A 249 -4.68 -17.58 -13.57
N GLU A 250 -4.73 -16.70 -12.58
CA GLU A 250 -4.87 -17.12 -11.17
C GLU A 250 -6.28 -17.65 -10.90
N LEU A 251 -7.27 -17.03 -11.53
CA LEU A 251 -8.66 -17.47 -11.48
C LEU A 251 -8.85 -18.81 -12.19
N ASP A 252 -8.24 -18.99 -13.36
CA ASP A 252 -8.25 -20.26 -14.09
C ASP A 252 -7.55 -21.40 -13.30
N SER A 253 -6.44 -21.09 -12.64
CA SER A 253 -5.71 -22.04 -11.79
C SER A 253 -6.56 -22.49 -10.58
N ALA A 254 -7.17 -21.53 -9.86
CA ALA A 254 -8.03 -21.83 -8.72
C ALA A 254 -9.30 -22.60 -9.14
N ARG A 255 -9.87 -22.27 -10.31
CA ARG A 255 -11.01 -23.00 -10.90
C ARG A 255 -10.65 -24.45 -11.21
N THR A 256 -9.53 -24.66 -11.89
CA THR A 256 -9.04 -25.99 -12.25
C THR A 256 -8.79 -26.85 -11.01
N LEU A 257 -8.17 -26.27 -9.98
CA LEU A 257 -7.94 -26.94 -8.70
C LEU A 257 -9.25 -27.30 -7.98
N LEU A 258 -10.19 -26.36 -7.84
CA LEU A 258 -11.47 -26.64 -7.20
C LEU A 258 -12.28 -27.69 -7.96
N ALA A 259 -12.28 -27.65 -9.29
CA ALA A 259 -12.92 -28.65 -10.13
C ALA A 259 -12.35 -30.05 -9.88
N HIS A 260 -11.01 -30.16 -9.79
CA HIS A 260 -10.34 -31.42 -9.48
C HIS A 260 -10.68 -31.93 -8.07
N ILE A 261 -10.79 -31.03 -7.10
CA ILE A 261 -11.11 -31.34 -5.70
C ILE A 261 -12.59 -31.71 -5.51
N THR A 262 -13.49 -31.25 -6.38
CA THR A 262 -14.93 -31.63 -6.38
C THR A 262 -15.24 -32.99 -7.00
N ALA A 263 -14.32 -33.57 -7.77
CA ALA A 263 -14.48 -34.90 -8.37
C ALA A 263 -14.18 -35.98 -7.30
N GLY A 264 -15.21 -36.67 -6.83
CA GLY A 264 -15.09 -37.72 -5.80
C GLY A 264 -16.23 -38.73 -5.90
N HIS A 265 -16.14 -39.83 -5.16
CA HIS A 265 -17.10 -40.94 -5.26
C HIS A 265 -17.75 -41.22 -3.89
N GLY A 266 -18.85 -40.53 -3.57
CA GLY A 266 -19.69 -40.83 -2.40
C GLY A 266 -20.32 -39.62 -1.71
N SER A 267 -21.37 -39.87 -0.91
CA SER A 267 -22.12 -38.85 -0.15
C SER A 267 -22.42 -39.36 1.27
N THR A 268 -21.52 -39.14 2.24
CA THR A 268 -21.79 -39.48 3.66
C THR A 268 -22.56 -38.38 4.38
N TRP A 269 -23.54 -38.76 5.20
CA TRP A 269 -24.45 -37.82 5.87
C TRP A 269 -24.36 -37.96 7.38
N HIS A 270 -24.05 -36.85 8.05
CA HIS A 270 -23.84 -36.81 9.50
C HIS A 270 -24.94 -36.00 10.19
N PRO A 271 -25.47 -36.47 11.33
CA PRO A 271 -26.45 -35.70 12.09
C PRO A 271 -25.79 -34.45 12.67
N ALA A 272 -26.37 -33.29 12.44
CA ALA A 272 -25.93 -32.05 13.08
C ALA A 272 -26.55 -31.93 14.48
N ARG A 273 -25.73 -31.64 15.49
CA ARG A 273 -26.18 -31.43 16.88
C ARG A 273 -25.94 -29.98 17.28
N ARG A 274 -26.92 -29.38 17.96
CA ARG A 274 -26.79 -28.06 18.57
C ARG A 274 -26.29 -28.20 20.01
N PRO A 275 -25.09 -27.69 20.36
CA PRO A 275 -24.59 -27.77 21.73
C PRO A 275 -25.53 -27.04 22.71
N ALA A 276 -25.71 -27.60 23.91
CA ALA A 276 -26.67 -27.15 24.92
C ALA A 276 -26.64 -25.64 25.29
N PRO A 277 -25.48 -24.93 25.32
CA PRO A 277 -25.48 -23.51 25.65
C PRO A 277 -25.80 -22.59 24.45
N VAL A 278 -25.85 -23.11 23.22
CA VAL A 278 -26.09 -22.30 22.01
C VAL A 278 -27.58 -22.00 21.86
N THR A 279 -28.00 -20.76 22.17
CA THR A 279 -29.39 -20.28 22.05
C THR A 279 -29.62 -19.54 20.73
N ASP A 280 -30.88 -19.22 20.39
CA ASP A 280 -31.18 -18.46 19.17
C ASP A 280 -30.58 -17.05 19.26
N GLU A 281 -30.51 -16.51 20.47
CA GLU A 281 -29.84 -15.24 20.76
C GLU A 281 -28.33 -15.35 20.53
N THR A 282 -27.71 -16.47 20.89
CA THR A 282 -26.30 -16.74 20.56
C THR A 282 -26.08 -16.69 19.04
N LEU A 283 -26.96 -17.30 18.25
CA LEU A 283 -26.83 -17.29 16.78
C LEU A 283 -27.02 -15.89 16.18
N ARG A 284 -27.90 -15.06 16.77
CA ARG A 284 -28.11 -13.66 16.35
C ARG A 284 -26.95 -12.73 16.73
N THR A 285 -26.36 -12.93 17.91
CA THR A 285 -25.32 -12.06 18.48
C THR A 285 -23.91 -12.48 18.12
N ARG A 286 -23.71 -13.70 17.62
CA ARG A 286 -22.42 -14.18 17.10
C ARG A 286 -21.90 -13.19 16.06
N ARG A 287 -20.74 -12.60 16.34
CA ARG A 287 -20.04 -11.65 15.46
C ARG A 287 -18.54 -11.92 15.55
N SER A 288 -17.83 -11.73 14.44
CA SER A 288 -16.37 -11.78 14.42
C SER A 288 -15.79 -10.62 15.22
N ALA A 289 -14.93 -10.91 16.19
CA ALA A 289 -14.28 -9.91 17.01
C ALA A 289 -13.24 -9.10 16.22
N ALA A 290 -13.07 -7.83 16.59
CA ALA A 290 -11.94 -7.01 16.14
C ALA A 290 -10.62 -7.61 16.64
N PRO A 291 -9.50 -7.53 15.88
CA PRO A 291 -8.20 -8.03 16.33
C PRO A 291 -7.78 -7.50 17.71
N SER A 292 -8.06 -6.23 18.00
CA SER A 292 -7.79 -5.60 19.31
C SER A 292 -8.58 -6.20 20.47
N ALA A 293 -9.73 -6.82 20.19
CA ALA A 293 -10.58 -7.44 21.19
C ALA A 293 -10.13 -8.86 21.58
N LEU A 294 -9.07 -9.38 20.95
CA LEU A 294 -8.57 -10.75 21.12
C LEU A 294 -7.36 -10.85 22.05
N ALA A 295 -6.94 -9.77 22.71
CA ALA A 295 -5.68 -9.70 23.45
C ALA A 295 -5.65 -10.44 24.81
N HIS A 296 -6.80 -10.94 25.30
CA HIS A 296 -6.91 -11.52 26.64
C HIS A 296 -7.16 -13.03 26.55
N PRO A 297 -6.31 -13.91 27.12
CA PRO A 297 -6.52 -15.35 27.05
C PRO A 297 -7.82 -15.76 27.77
N PRO A 298 -8.61 -16.68 27.19
CA PRO A 298 -9.76 -17.26 27.88
C PRO A 298 -9.31 -18.13 29.06
N ALA A 299 -10.18 -18.34 30.04
CA ALA A 299 -9.92 -19.27 31.12
C ALA A 299 -9.71 -20.71 30.58
N PRO A 300 -8.76 -21.50 31.10
CA PRO A 300 -8.40 -22.81 30.55
C PRO A 300 -9.56 -23.80 30.46
N ASP A 301 -10.51 -23.74 31.38
CA ASP A 301 -11.71 -24.56 31.44
C ASP A 301 -12.74 -24.22 30.35
N LEU A 302 -12.88 -22.94 29.99
CA LEU A 302 -13.71 -22.50 28.88
C LEU A 302 -13.06 -22.87 27.54
N LEU A 303 -11.74 -22.75 27.44
CA LEU A 303 -10.99 -23.14 26.25
C LEU A 303 -11.09 -24.66 25.99
N ALA A 304 -10.94 -25.48 27.03
CA ALA A 304 -11.09 -26.93 26.95
C ALA A 304 -12.49 -27.34 26.46
N ARG A 305 -13.54 -26.66 26.93
CA ARG A 305 -14.93 -26.88 26.48
C ARG A 305 -15.14 -26.55 24.99
N VAL A 306 -14.54 -25.46 24.50
CA VAL A 306 -14.62 -25.10 23.08
C VAL A 306 -13.81 -26.07 22.21
N LEU A 307 -12.63 -26.50 22.66
CA LEU A 307 -11.81 -27.51 21.98
C LEU A 307 -12.53 -28.86 21.88
N ALA A 308 -13.12 -29.36 22.98
CA ALA A 308 -13.88 -30.60 22.98
C ALA A 308 -15.05 -30.52 21.98
N THR A 309 -15.75 -29.39 21.95
CA THR A 309 -16.85 -29.18 20.99
C THR A 309 -16.39 -29.20 19.55
N ALA A 310 -15.22 -28.64 19.23
CA ALA A 310 -14.66 -28.71 17.89
C ALA A 310 -14.34 -30.16 17.49
N GLY A 311 -13.73 -30.92 18.41
CA GLY A 311 -13.39 -32.34 18.21
C GLY A 311 -14.60 -33.26 18.06
N ASP A 312 -15.66 -33.04 18.84
CA ASP A 312 -16.84 -33.90 18.88
C ASP A 312 -17.84 -33.64 17.73
N THR A 313 -17.57 -32.66 16.87
CA THR A 313 -18.50 -32.30 15.77
C THR A 313 -18.65 -33.40 14.72
N ARG A 314 -17.59 -34.18 14.45
CA ARG A 314 -17.60 -35.33 13.52
C ARG A 314 -16.51 -36.35 13.89
N PRO A 315 -16.80 -37.67 13.88
CA PRO A 315 -15.82 -38.71 14.20
C PRO A 315 -14.60 -38.74 13.26
N ASP A 316 -14.82 -38.44 11.98
CA ASP A 316 -13.77 -38.42 10.93
C ASP A 316 -13.18 -37.01 10.71
N GLY A 317 -13.35 -36.09 11.67
CA GLY A 317 -12.86 -34.71 11.57
C GLY A 317 -11.35 -34.59 11.86
N PRO A 318 -10.71 -33.45 11.49
CA PRO A 318 -9.31 -33.21 11.80
C PRO A 318 -9.11 -33.04 13.31
N ALA A 319 -7.96 -33.49 13.83
CA ALA A 319 -7.60 -33.28 15.23
C ALA A 319 -7.40 -31.79 15.54
N TRP A 320 -7.89 -31.34 16.70
CA TRP A 320 -7.78 -29.94 17.14
C TRP A 320 -6.82 -29.78 18.31
N ALA A 321 -6.00 -28.75 18.25
CA ALA A 321 -5.12 -28.28 19.32
C ALA A 321 -5.36 -26.79 19.59
N ALA A 322 -5.09 -26.29 20.79
CA ALA A 322 -5.03 -24.87 21.07
C ALA A 322 -3.59 -24.45 21.39
N ALA A 323 -3.18 -23.33 20.80
CA ALA A 323 -2.00 -22.60 21.20
C ALA A 323 -2.43 -21.41 22.06
N ILE A 324 -1.90 -21.29 23.28
CA ILE A 324 -2.21 -20.19 24.21
C ILE A 324 -1.04 -19.21 24.26
N GLY A 325 -1.34 -17.91 24.16
CA GLY A 325 -0.40 -16.84 24.51
C GLY A 325 -0.57 -16.41 25.98
N GLY A 326 0.54 -16.20 26.69
CA GLY A 326 0.50 -15.82 28.12
C GLY A 326 1.83 -16.11 28.85
N ASP A 327 1.79 -16.17 30.18
CA ASP A 327 2.95 -16.40 31.06
C ASP A 327 3.48 -17.84 31.02
N THR A 328 2.63 -18.81 30.67
CA THR A 328 2.99 -20.21 30.39
C THR A 328 2.51 -20.61 28.99
N PRO A 329 3.23 -20.21 27.92
CA PRO A 329 2.84 -20.53 26.56
C PRO A 329 3.01 -22.03 26.27
N GLY A 330 2.07 -22.64 25.54
CA GLY A 330 2.08 -24.07 25.24
C GLY A 330 1.01 -24.50 24.22
N LEU A 331 1.17 -25.71 23.71
CA LEU A 331 0.23 -26.42 22.84
C LEU A 331 -0.58 -27.40 23.70
N LEU A 332 -1.91 -27.29 23.64
CA LEU A 332 -2.86 -28.10 24.39
C LEU A 332 -3.77 -28.86 23.43
N THR A 333 -4.04 -30.12 23.72
CA THR A 333 -5.11 -30.87 23.06
C THR A 333 -6.24 -31.13 24.03
N ALA A 334 -7.36 -31.69 23.56
CA ALA A 334 -8.44 -32.12 24.44
C ALA A 334 -7.99 -33.17 25.48
N ALA A 335 -6.88 -33.89 25.23
CA ALA A 335 -6.33 -34.93 26.11
C ALA A 335 -5.26 -34.41 27.09
N GLY A 336 -4.81 -33.15 26.98
CA GLY A 336 -3.79 -32.56 27.86
C GLY A 336 -2.73 -31.72 27.14
N PRO A 337 -1.70 -31.22 27.86
CA PRO A 337 -0.61 -30.44 27.28
C PRO A 337 0.31 -31.31 26.41
N LEU A 338 0.55 -30.87 25.17
CA LEU A 338 1.38 -31.58 24.19
C LEU A 338 2.84 -31.06 24.19
N ALA A 339 3.05 -29.77 24.43
CA ALA A 339 4.39 -29.15 24.53
C ALA A 339 4.35 -27.81 25.29
N SER A 340 5.42 -27.47 26.02
CA SER A 340 5.60 -26.19 26.74
C SER A 340 6.66 -25.30 26.08
N GLY A 341 6.33 -24.05 25.72
CA GLY A 341 7.24 -23.10 25.07
C GLY A 341 6.52 -21.92 24.39
N ASP A 342 7.23 -20.81 24.13
CA ASP A 342 6.65 -19.62 23.49
C ASP A 342 6.27 -19.88 22.04
N ALA A 343 5.00 -20.24 21.80
CA ALA A 343 4.47 -20.50 20.48
C ALA A 343 4.25 -19.22 19.64
N ARG A 344 4.32 -18.02 20.24
CA ARG A 344 4.00 -16.74 19.54
C ARG A 344 4.88 -16.46 18.32
N PRO A 345 6.21 -16.66 18.35
CA PRO A 345 7.06 -16.44 17.17
C PRO A 345 6.81 -17.46 16.05
N THR A 346 6.31 -18.64 16.42
CA THR A 346 5.96 -19.71 15.47
C THR A 346 4.58 -19.45 14.87
N LEU A 347 3.58 -19.08 15.70
CA LEU A 347 2.26 -18.61 15.28
C LEU A 347 2.33 -17.35 14.39
N ALA A 348 3.19 -16.37 14.73
CA ALA A 348 3.39 -15.17 13.92
C ALA A 348 4.05 -15.47 12.57
N ARG A 349 4.91 -16.49 12.50
CA ARG A 349 5.47 -17.01 11.24
C ARG A 349 4.42 -17.75 10.41
N TRP A 350 3.55 -18.55 11.04
CA TRP A 350 2.44 -19.24 10.35
C TRP A 350 1.41 -18.28 9.76
N ALA A 351 1.16 -17.16 10.44
CA ALA A 351 0.11 -16.21 10.12
C ALA A 351 0.37 -15.32 8.86
N ALA A 352 1.31 -15.68 7.99
CA ALA A 352 1.69 -14.92 6.79
C ALA A 352 1.93 -13.41 7.06
N GLY A 353 2.52 -13.08 8.22
CA GLY A 353 2.81 -11.69 8.62
C GLY A 353 1.68 -10.96 9.35
N GLN A 354 0.56 -11.62 9.69
CA GLN A 354 -0.47 -11.03 10.54
C GLN A 354 -0.04 -10.99 12.01
N GLN A 355 0.66 -9.92 12.39
CA GLN A 355 1.29 -9.73 13.70
C GLN A 355 0.32 -9.83 14.89
N TRP A 356 -0.98 -9.54 14.69
CA TRP A 356 -1.99 -9.58 15.75
C TRP A 356 -2.28 -11.00 16.28
N ILE A 357 -1.97 -12.05 15.52
CA ILE A 357 -2.14 -13.45 15.97
C ILE A 357 -1.12 -13.82 17.04
N GLY A 358 0.09 -13.25 16.97
CA GLY A 358 1.11 -13.41 18.01
C GLY A 358 0.74 -12.74 19.34
N THR A 359 -0.27 -11.86 19.34
CA THR A 359 -0.78 -11.16 20.53
C THR A 359 -2.21 -11.57 20.88
N ALA A 360 -2.78 -12.58 20.21
CA ALA A 360 -4.09 -13.13 20.55
C ALA A 360 -3.99 -14.02 21.80
N GLY A 361 -5.05 -14.04 22.61
CA GLY A 361 -5.11 -14.76 23.87
C GLY A 361 -4.99 -16.29 23.71
N ALA A 362 -5.86 -16.89 22.89
CA ALA A 362 -5.72 -18.28 22.47
C ALA A 362 -6.10 -18.45 21.00
N VAL A 363 -5.48 -19.42 20.34
CA VAL A 363 -5.78 -19.81 18.95
C VAL A 363 -6.05 -21.31 18.93
N LEU A 364 -7.29 -21.70 18.63
CA LEU A 364 -7.57 -23.09 18.25
C LEU A 364 -7.06 -23.32 16.84
N VAL A 365 -6.52 -24.49 16.62
CA VAL A 365 -5.82 -24.90 15.42
C VAL A 365 -6.27 -26.32 15.07
N ALA A 366 -6.77 -26.53 13.85
CA ALA A 366 -6.98 -27.86 13.31
C ALA A 366 -5.70 -28.33 12.62
N HIS A 367 -5.29 -29.57 12.88
CA HIS A 367 -4.23 -30.22 12.14
C HIS A 367 -4.64 -30.39 10.68
N GLY A 368 -3.73 -30.06 9.77
CA GLY A 368 -4.00 -30.10 8.34
C GLY A 368 -4.05 -31.49 7.75
N CYS A 369 -4.37 -31.54 6.46
CA CYS A 369 -4.06 -32.65 5.59
C CYS A 369 -2.73 -32.32 4.87
N PRO A 370 -1.85 -33.31 4.55
CA PRO A 370 -0.66 -33.08 3.75
C PRO A 370 -1.01 -32.47 2.38
N ALA A 371 -0.17 -31.57 1.87
CA ALA A 371 -0.42 -30.92 0.58
C ALA A 371 -0.47 -31.89 -0.62
N ASP A 372 0.10 -33.09 -0.48
CA ASP A 372 0.14 -34.19 -1.45
C ASP A 372 -1.00 -35.21 -1.28
N ALA A 373 -1.92 -34.99 -0.34
CA ALA A 373 -3.05 -35.89 -0.12
C ALA A 373 -4.02 -35.93 -1.32
N PRO A 374 -4.80 -37.02 -1.48
CA PRO A 374 -5.80 -37.11 -2.54
C PRO A 374 -6.79 -35.91 -2.51
N PRO A 375 -7.19 -35.36 -3.68
CA PRO A 375 -8.05 -34.18 -3.77
C PRO A 375 -9.36 -34.29 -2.96
N ALA A 376 -9.96 -35.48 -2.92
CA ALA A 376 -11.17 -35.75 -2.14
C ALA A 376 -10.94 -35.62 -0.62
N LEU A 377 -9.78 -36.06 -0.13
CA LEU A 377 -9.40 -35.94 1.28
C LEU A 377 -9.08 -34.49 1.65
N ILE A 378 -8.42 -33.76 0.73
CA ILE A 378 -8.21 -32.31 0.88
C ILE A 378 -9.57 -31.61 0.99
N ARG A 379 -10.51 -31.90 0.10
CA ARG A 379 -11.86 -31.31 0.11
C ARG A 379 -12.57 -31.51 1.44
N SER A 380 -12.75 -32.77 1.83
CA SER A 380 -13.54 -33.16 3.00
C SER A 380 -12.91 -32.64 4.28
N SER A 381 -11.58 -32.67 4.40
CA SER A 381 -10.86 -32.16 5.56
C SER A 381 -11.06 -30.66 5.78
N HIS A 382 -10.99 -29.86 4.70
CA HIS A 382 -11.15 -28.40 4.78
C HIS A 382 -12.59 -27.98 5.09
N LEU A 383 -13.57 -28.65 4.46
CA LEU A 383 -14.99 -28.43 4.75
C LEU A 383 -15.34 -28.84 6.19
N ALA A 384 -14.82 -29.98 6.66
CA ALA A 384 -15.00 -30.45 8.03
C ALA A 384 -14.35 -29.49 9.05
N ALA A 385 -13.14 -29.01 8.78
CA ALA A 385 -12.48 -28.01 9.62
C ALA A 385 -13.29 -26.70 9.69
N GLY A 386 -13.81 -26.22 8.54
CA GLY A 386 -14.67 -25.05 8.49
C GLY A 386 -15.99 -25.24 9.25
N TYR A 387 -16.61 -26.41 9.14
CA TYR A 387 -17.82 -26.75 9.88
C TYR A 387 -17.57 -26.78 11.40
N ALA A 388 -16.53 -27.48 11.84
CA ALA A 388 -16.14 -27.58 13.25
C ALA A 388 -15.78 -26.21 13.86
N ALA A 389 -15.00 -25.39 13.13
CA ALA A 389 -14.71 -24.01 13.52
C ALA A 389 -15.99 -23.17 13.66
N GLY A 390 -16.94 -23.35 12.75
CA GLY A 390 -18.23 -22.66 12.78
C GLY A 390 -19.07 -23.03 14.00
N VAL A 391 -19.09 -24.30 14.41
CA VAL A 391 -19.77 -24.76 15.63
C VAL A 391 -19.06 -24.28 16.88
N ALA A 392 -17.73 -24.39 16.92
CA ALA A 392 -16.89 -23.93 18.02
C ALA A 392 -17.05 -22.41 18.26
N GLN A 393 -17.16 -21.61 17.19
CA GLN A 393 -17.39 -20.17 17.31
C GLN A 393 -18.76 -19.84 17.92
N ALA A 394 -19.81 -20.58 17.55
CA ALA A 394 -21.14 -20.42 18.15
C ALA A 394 -21.13 -20.80 19.63
N HIS A 395 -20.45 -21.89 19.99
CA HIS A 395 -20.30 -22.30 21.38
C HIS A 395 -19.46 -21.28 22.19
N ALA A 396 -18.35 -20.79 21.65
CA ALA A 396 -17.55 -19.75 22.29
C ALA A 396 -18.38 -18.48 22.56
N THR A 397 -19.24 -18.10 21.61
CA THR A 397 -20.17 -16.96 21.80
C THR A 397 -21.16 -17.23 22.93
N ALA A 398 -21.69 -18.46 23.03
CA ALA A 398 -22.58 -18.85 24.13
C ALA A 398 -21.90 -18.78 25.50
N LEU A 399 -20.60 -19.08 25.56
CA LEU A 399 -19.77 -18.98 26.76
C LEU A 399 -19.30 -17.54 27.06
N GLY A 400 -19.75 -16.55 26.30
CA GLY A 400 -19.38 -15.14 26.49
C GLY A 400 -17.96 -14.78 26.03
N LEU A 401 -17.33 -15.65 25.23
CA LEU A 401 -16.00 -15.42 24.66
C LEU A 401 -16.09 -14.61 23.37
N ARG A 402 -15.08 -13.78 23.14
CA ARG A 402 -14.89 -13.08 21.85
C ARG A 402 -14.13 -14.01 20.93
N SER A 403 -14.59 -14.14 19.69
CA SER A 403 -14.02 -15.11 18.74
C SER A 403 -13.85 -14.51 17.34
N ARG A 404 -12.78 -14.93 16.64
CA ARG A 404 -12.49 -14.52 15.27
C ARG A 404 -11.95 -15.71 14.48
N PRO A 405 -12.65 -16.20 13.44
CA PRO A 405 -12.12 -17.19 12.54
C PRO A 405 -10.85 -16.66 11.88
N ILE A 406 -9.86 -17.53 11.74
CA ILE A 406 -8.58 -17.23 11.10
C ILE A 406 -8.46 -18.11 9.86
N GLY A 407 -7.90 -17.56 8.79
CA GLY A 407 -7.84 -18.21 7.48
C GLY A 407 -7.01 -19.50 7.47
N SER A 408 -7.01 -20.18 6.32
CA SER A 408 -6.15 -21.33 6.05
C SER A 408 -4.73 -20.88 5.66
N TRP A 409 -3.70 -21.51 6.23
CA TRP A 409 -2.31 -21.29 5.84
C TRP A 409 -1.69 -22.56 5.27
N GLN A 410 -1.14 -22.44 4.07
CA GLN A 410 -0.33 -23.47 3.45
C GLN A 410 1.13 -23.23 3.87
N GLN A 411 1.83 -24.29 4.29
CA GLN A 411 3.26 -24.29 4.72
C GLN A 411 3.51 -23.94 6.19
N ALA A 412 2.76 -24.55 7.11
CA ALA A 412 3.17 -24.61 8.51
C ALA A 412 3.96 -25.91 8.76
N ASP A 413 5.27 -25.82 8.99
CA ASP A 413 6.06 -26.95 9.51
C ASP A 413 5.67 -27.17 10.98
N LEU A 414 4.62 -27.96 11.17
CA LEU A 414 4.15 -28.42 12.47
C LEU A 414 4.90 -29.67 12.94
N GLY A 415 5.72 -30.29 12.08
CA GLY A 415 6.35 -31.58 12.36
C GLY A 415 7.16 -31.54 13.66
N ALA A 416 8.02 -30.53 13.79
CA ALA A 416 8.83 -30.33 14.99
C ALA A 416 8.02 -30.04 16.27
N ALA A 417 6.80 -29.50 16.17
CA ALA A 417 5.96 -29.14 17.33
C ALA A 417 4.99 -30.26 17.74
N LEU A 418 4.73 -31.22 16.83
CA LEU A 418 3.79 -32.32 17.03
C LEU A 418 4.46 -33.70 17.07
N GLY A 419 5.77 -33.76 16.91
CA GLY A 419 6.56 -34.99 16.99
C GLY A 419 6.75 -35.71 15.65
N ASP A 420 6.38 -35.08 14.53
CA ASP A 420 6.54 -35.60 13.17
C ASP A 420 7.85 -35.13 12.50
N ALA A 421 8.28 -35.82 11.44
CA ALA A 421 9.49 -35.48 10.71
C ALA A 421 9.41 -34.06 10.10
N PRO A 422 10.42 -33.19 10.30
CA PRO A 422 10.43 -31.84 9.73
C PRO A 422 10.48 -31.91 8.20
N GLY A 423 9.66 -31.09 7.52
CA GLY A 423 9.65 -30.98 6.05
C GLY A 423 8.33 -31.31 5.34
N HIS A 424 7.27 -31.66 6.06
CA HIS A 424 5.93 -31.83 5.48
C HIS A 424 5.09 -30.56 5.63
N ASP A 425 4.61 -30.00 4.51
CA ASP A 425 3.76 -28.81 4.49
C ASP A 425 2.32 -29.17 4.89
N TRP A 426 1.92 -28.79 6.11
CA TRP A 426 0.56 -28.98 6.61
C TRP A 426 -0.32 -27.75 6.33
N ILE A 427 -1.61 -27.99 6.08
CA ILE A 427 -2.60 -26.91 5.88
C ILE A 427 -3.36 -26.65 7.17
N VAL A 428 -3.12 -25.51 7.80
CA VAL A 428 -3.63 -25.24 9.15
C VAL A 428 -4.84 -24.32 9.11
N HIS A 429 -5.88 -24.62 9.90
CA HIS A 429 -7.06 -23.77 10.10
C HIS A 429 -7.14 -23.30 11.54
N GLY A 430 -7.64 -22.09 11.81
CA GLY A 430 -7.72 -21.63 13.19
C GLY A 430 -8.90 -20.74 13.57
N LEU A 431 -9.14 -20.67 14.88
CA LEU A 431 -10.13 -19.82 15.53
C LEU A 431 -9.46 -19.11 16.71
N ALA A 432 -9.31 -17.79 16.62
CA ALA A 432 -8.81 -16.98 17.74
C ALA A 432 -9.93 -16.76 18.75
N LEU A 433 -9.63 -16.98 20.03
CA LEU A 433 -10.52 -16.76 21.16
C LEU A 433 -9.89 -15.82 22.18
N ALA A 434 -10.76 -15.04 22.83
CA ALA A 434 -10.39 -14.24 23.98
C ALA A 434 -11.48 -14.20 25.05
N GLY A 435 -11.03 -14.13 26.30
CA GLY A 435 -11.89 -13.91 27.46
C GLY A 435 -12.49 -12.50 27.49
N THR A 436 -13.56 -12.33 28.28
CA THR A 436 -14.10 -11.01 28.60
C THR A 436 -13.20 -10.31 29.63
N PRO A 437 -12.94 -8.99 29.51
CA PRO A 437 -12.15 -8.27 30.50
C PRO A 437 -12.88 -8.28 31.85
N GLY A 438 -12.39 -9.09 32.79
CA GLY A 438 -12.96 -9.22 34.12
C GLY A 438 -12.73 -7.97 34.97
N ARG A 439 -13.75 -7.62 35.79
CA ARG A 439 -13.77 -6.50 36.76
C ARG A 439 -12.72 -6.61 37.89
N ALA A 440 -11.86 -7.63 37.87
CA ALA A 440 -10.78 -7.87 38.83
C ALA A 440 -9.37 -7.54 38.29
N ALA A 441 -9.25 -7.00 37.07
CA ALA A 441 -7.95 -6.68 36.47
C ALA A 441 -7.46 -5.25 36.75
N HIS A 442 -7.76 -4.67 37.92
CA HIS A 442 -7.21 -3.38 38.35
C HIS A 442 -5.86 -3.46 39.07
N GLN A 443 -5.19 -4.61 39.05
CA GLN A 443 -3.82 -4.76 39.59
C GLN A 443 -2.86 -5.58 38.70
N ALA A 444 -3.18 -5.76 37.41
CA ALA A 444 -2.18 -6.25 36.46
C ALA A 444 -1.66 -5.06 35.63
N THR A 445 -0.46 -4.59 35.98
CA THR A 445 0.31 -3.59 35.23
C THR A 445 0.31 -3.96 33.74
N PRO A 446 -0.05 -3.06 32.81
CA PRO A 446 0.12 -3.34 31.39
C PRO A 446 1.60 -3.64 31.14
N LEU A 447 1.89 -4.83 30.59
CA LEU A 447 3.21 -5.16 30.06
C LEU A 447 3.59 -4.07 29.05
N GLN A 448 4.52 -3.20 29.46
CA GLN A 448 5.19 -2.28 28.56
C GLN A 448 5.68 -3.06 27.34
N PRO A 449 5.47 -2.58 26.12
CA PRO A 449 6.16 -3.13 24.97
C PRO A 449 7.66 -3.02 25.27
N ARG A 450 8.34 -4.17 25.40
CA ARG A 450 9.79 -4.20 25.54
C ARG A 450 10.37 -3.42 24.36
N PRO A 451 11.18 -2.36 24.60
CA PRO A 451 11.81 -1.65 23.51
C PRO A 451 12.77 -2.60 22.80
N HIS A 452 12.58 -2.78 21.49
CA HIS A 452 13.57 -3.36 20.61
C HIS A 452 14.81 -2.45 20.57
N HIS A 453 15.64 -2.53 21.62
CA HIS A 453 16.97 -1.95 21.63
C HIS A 453 18.01 -3.04 21.37
N ARG A 454 18.48 -3.08 20.12
CA ARG A 454 19.86 -3.34 19.64
C ARG A 454 19.74 -3.56 18.12
N LEU A 455 20.28 -2.74 17.22
CA LEU A 455 21.50 -1.93 17.25
C LEU A 455 21.33 -0.62 16.44
N TYR A 456 21.07 0.49 17.13
CA TYR A 456 21.61 1.78 16.72
C TYR A 456 22.43 2.30 17.90
N ARG A 457 23.74 2.42 17.71
CA ARG A 457 24.67 2.89 18.72
C ARG A 457 24.94 4.37 18.42
N PRO A 458 24.45 5.32 19.23
CA PRO A 458 24.84 6.71 19.06
C PRO A 458 26.32 6.88 19.42
N PRO A 459 27.05 7.84 18.82
CA PRO A 459 28.41 8.15 19.24
C PRO A 459 28.40 8.64 20.69
N ARG A 460 29.37 8.18 21.49
CA ARG A 460 29.52 8.54 22.91
C ARG A 460 29.62 10.07 23.10
N PRO A 461 28.99 10.64 24.13
CA PRO A 461 29.25 12.03 24.51
C PRO A 461 30.69 12.16 25.00
N GLN A 462 31.48 13.01 24.33
CA GLN A 462 32.80 13.40 24.82
C GLN A 462 32.61 14.24 26.09
N ARG A 463 33.38 13.92 27.15
CA ARG A 463 33.40 14.65 28.42
C ARG A 463 33.64 16.15 28.18
N PRO A 464 33.02 17.05 28.99
CA PRO A 464 33.28 18.47 28.87
C PRO A 464 34.73 18.78 29.25
N ARG A 465 35.51 19.25 28.28
CA ARG A 465 36.83 19.84 28.55
C ARG A 465 36.60 21.17 29.27
N ARG A 466 37.28 21.34 30.41
CA ARG A 466 37.29 22.55 31.24
C ARG A 466 37.40 23.83 30.40
N ALA A 467 36.55 24.79 30.74
CA ALA A 467 36.54 26.14 30.20
C ALA A 467 37.92 26.80 30.33
N ARG A 468 38.42 27.34 29.21
CA ARG A 468 39.47 28.36 29.19
C ARG A 468 38.78 29.66 28.74
N LYS A 469 38.91 30.70 29.58
CA LYS A 469 38.34 32.03 29.45
C LYS A 469 38.81 32.76 28.18
N ASN A 470 37.87 33.52 27.60
CA ASN A 470 37.98 34.73 26.75
C ASN A 470 38.61 34.50 25.35
N THR A 471 38.19 35.13 24.24
CA THR A 471 37.65 36.47 23.95
C THR A 471 36.77 36.48 22.67
N HIS A 472 36.04 37.59 22.50
CA HIS A 472 35.08 38.04 21.49
C HIS A 472 35.32 37.78 19.97
N ASP A 473 34.18 37.80 19.26
CA ASP A 473 33.90 38.16 17.86
C ASP A 473 34.40 37.30 16.68
N ALA A 474 33.52 36.44 16.15
CA ALA A 474 33.44 36.07 14.72
C ALA A 474 32.12 35.32 14.38
N PRO A 475 31.51 35.51 13.19
CA PRO A 475 30.26 34.85 12.80
C PRO A 475 30.44 33.33 12.60
N PRO A 476 29.36 32.53 12.62
CA PRO A 476 29.46 31.07 12.61
C PRO A 476 30.09 30.59 11.30
N ARG A 477 31.29 30.01 11.41
CA ARG A 477 31.97 29.33 10.31
C ARG A 477 31.12 28.16 9.83
N THR A 478 30.80 28.16 8.54
CA THR A 478 30.32 27.02 7.76
C THR A 478 31.09 25.74 8.15
N PRO A 479 30.43 24.58 8.30
CA PRO A 479 31.13 23.36 8.66
C PRO A 479 32.18 23.08 7.59
N ALA A 480 33.44 23.01 8.02
CA ALA A 480 34.58 22.78 7.15
C ALA A 480 34.30 21.58 6.24
N ARG A 481 34.27 21.82 4.92
CA ARG A 481 34.36 20.79 3.89
C ARG A 481 35.55 19.91 4.27
N ARG A 482 35.28 18.68 4.74
CA ARG A 482 36.31 17.64 4.82
C ARG A 482 36.95 17.56 3.43
N PRO A 483 38.28 17.46 3.33
CA PRO A 483 38.94 17.38 2.05
C PRO A 483 38.34 16.23 1.25
N ASP A 484 37.82 16.55 0.06
CA ASP A 484 37.29 15.61 -0.91
C ASP A 484 38.38 14.59 -1.23
N ARG A 485 38.36 13.45 -0.54
CA ARG A 485 39.06 12.26 -1.03
C ARG A 485 38.49 11.98 -2.42
N PRO A 486 39.34 11.77 -3.44
CA PRO A 486 38.86 11.50 -4.80
C PRO A 486 37.86 10.35 -4.77
N PRO A 487 36.83 10.37 -5.61
CA PRO A 487 35.76 9.39 -5.54
C PRO A 487 36.36 7.98 -5.63
N PRO A 488 35.91 7.03 -4.77
CA PRO A 488 36.41 5.65 -4.75
C PRO A 488 36.19 4.86 -6.05
N LEU A 489 35.66 5.51 -7.10
CA LEU A 489 35.51 4.98 -8.45
C LEU A 489 36.86 4.61 -9.07
N GLY A 490 37.89 5.44 -8.95
CA GLY A 490 39.22 5.12 -9.51
C GLY A 490 39.79 3.83 -8.90
N ARG A 491 39.63 3.66 -7.59
CA ARG A 491 40.03 2.44 -6.87
C ARG A 491 39.17 1.23 -7.26
N ALA A 492 37.86 1.41 -7.42
CA ALA A 492 36.96 0.35 -7.87
C ALA A 492 37.32 -0.13 -9.29
N THR A 493 37.62 0.80 -10.20
CA THR A 493 38.08 0.50 -11.57
C THR A 493 39.44 -0.19 -11.57
N ALA A 494 40.39 0.26 -10.74
CA ALA A 494 41.70 -0.40 -10.61
C ALA A 494 41.59 -1.83 -10.08
N LEU A 495 40.73 -2.06 -9.07
CA LEU A 495 40.45 -3.40 -8.55
C LEU A 495 39.75 -4.27 -9.60
N LEU A 496 38.84 -3.69 -10.39
CA LEU A 496 38.19 -4.39 -11.50
C LEU A 496 39.21 -4.79 -12.58
N ALA A 497 40.13 -3.90 -12.94
CA ALA A 497 41.24 -4.21 -13.85
C ALA A 497 42.11 -5.35 -13.30
N ALA A 498 42.43 -5.33 -12.00
CA ALA A 498 43.17 -6.40 -11.35
C ALA A 498 42.42 -7.73 -11.40
N VAL A 499 41.10 -7.74 -11.17
CA VAL A 499 40.25 -8.92 -11.36
C VAL A 499 40.33 -9.42 -12.81
N THR A 500 40.22 -8.54 -13.81
CA THR A 500 40.34 -8.92 -15.22
C THR A 500 41.73 -9.51 -15.55
N LEU A 501 42.81 -8.97 -14.99
CA LEU A 501 44.15 -9.50 -15.16
C LEU A 501 44.31 -10.93 -14.59
N THR A 502 43.64 -11.26 -13.48
CA THR A 502 43.67 -12.64 -12.95
C THR A 502 43.00 -13.64 -13.89
N HIS A 503 42.05 -13.21 -14.71
CA HIS A 503 41.44 -14.07 -15.71
C HIS A 503 42.40 -14.38 -16.86
N LEU A 504 43.13 -13.37 -17.32
CA LEU A 504 44.21 -13.55 -18.29
C LEU A 504 45.31 -14.47 -17.75
N ALA A 505 45.73 -14.27 -16.49
CA ALA A 505 46.72 -15.13 -15.85
C ALA A 505 46.26 -16.61 -15.79
N GLN A 506 44.99 -16.85 -15.44
CA GLN A 506 44.42 -18.21 -15.45
C GLN A 506 44.42 -18.81 -16.87
N ALA A 507 44.02 -18.04 -17.88
CA ALA A 507 43.98 -18.49 -19.27
C ALA A 507 45.38 -18.93 -19.76
N VAL A 508 46.41 -18.14 -19.46
CA VAL A 508 47.81 -18.47 -19.79
C VAL A 508 48.28 -19.72 -19.05
N LEU A 509 48.04 -19.82 -17.74
CA LEU A 509 48.43 -21.00 -16.95
C LEU A 509 47.75 -22.29 -17.44
N LEU A 510 46.45 -22.22 -17.75
CA LEU A 510 45.71 -23.36 -18.30
C LEU A 510 46.23 -23.78 -19.68
N ALA A 511 46.57 -22.82 -20.54
CA ALA A 511 47.18 -23.12 -21.84
C ALA A 511 48.52 -23.87 -21.69
N VAL A 512 49.37 -23.45 -20.74
CA VAL A 512 50.64 -24.13 -20.44
C VAL A 512 50.40 -25.54 -19.89
N VAL A 513 49.46 -25.71 -18.96
CA VAL A 513 49.10 -27.02 -18.40
C VAL A 513 48.63 -27.97 -19.50
N LEU A 514 47.71 -27.52 -20.36
CA LEU A 514 47.19 -28.32 -21.48
C LEU A 514 48.30 -28.68 -22.47
N SER A 515 49.19 -27.74 -22.79
CA SER A 515 50.32 -28.00 -23.69
C SER A 515 51.28 -29.06 -23.14
N ARG A 516 51.57 -29.07 -21.83
CA ARG A 516 52.44 -30.09 -21.21
C ARG A 516 51.78 -31.47 -21.19
N ILE A 517 50.49 -31.52 -20.85
CA ILE A 517 49.71 -32.77 -20.88
C ILE A 517 49.71 -33.35 -22.31
N ALA A 518 49.51 -32.51 -23.33
CA ALA A 518 49.53 -32.94 -24.72
C ALA A 518 50.89 -33.48 -25.18
N GLN A 519 51.99 -32.99 -24.58
CA GLN A 519 53.37 -33.46 -24.86
C GLN A 519 53.76 -34.69 -24.04
N GLY A 520 52.88 -35.19 -23.15
CA GLY A 520 53.19 -36.30 -22.24
C GLY A 520 54.11 -35.93 -21.07
N ASP A 521 54.45 -34.65 -20.88
CA ASP A 521 55.29 -34.17 -19.77
C ASP A 521 54.43 -33.95 -18.52
N THR A 522 54.53 -34.90 -17.58
CA THR A 522 53.84 -34.83 -16.29
C THR A 522 54.67 -34.13 -15.20
N SER A 523 55.92 -33.77 -15.49
CA SER A 523 56.81 -33.13 -14.53
C SER A 523 56.35 -31.69 -14.26
N GLY A 524 56.19 -31.35 -12.98
CA GLY A 524 55.79 -30.00 -12.57
C GLY A 524 54.33 -29.60 -12.87
N LEU A 525 53.41 -30.55 -13.14
CA LEU A 525 51.98 -30.24 -13.27
C LEU A 525 51.35 -29.78 -11.95
N ALA A 526 51.71 -30.40 -10.82
CA ALA A 526 51.20 -30.06 -9.50
C ALA A 526 51.39 -28.57 -9.12
N PRO A 527 52.60 -27.97 -9.23
CA PRO A 527 52.78 -26.55 -8.94
C PRO A 527 52.03 -25.63 -9.92
N LEU A 528 51.85 -26.02 -11.19
CA LEU A 528 51.06 -25.24 -12.16
C LEU A 528 49.56 -25.24 -11.80
N LEU A 529 49.00 -26.40 -11.43
CA LEU A 529 47.61 -26.50 -10.97
C LEU A 529 47.40 -25.75 -9.64
N LEU A 530 48.36 -25.81 -8.72
CA LEU A 530 48.34 -25.02 -7.49
C LEU A 530 48.38 -23.51 -7.81
N SER A 531 49.14 -23.09 -8.82
CA SER A 531 49.19 -21.69 -9.27
C SER A 531 47.85 -21.23 -9.85
N VAL A 532 47.18 -22.10 -10.63
CA VAL A 532 45.82 -21.82 -11.13
C VAL A 532 44.85 -21.61 -9.97
N LEU A 533 44.89 -22.50 -8.97
CA LEU A 533 44.06 -22.38 -7.77
C LEU A 533 44.36 -21.08 -7.01
N ALA A 534 45.63 -20.73 -6.83
CA ALA A 534 46.04 -19.48 -6.18
C ALA A 534 45.50 -18.24 -6.92
N VAL A 535 45.56 -18.21 -8.25
CA VAL A 535 44.98 -17.13 -9.07
C VAL A 535 43.47 -17.02 -8.88
N VAL A 536 42.75 -18.14 -8.79
CA VAL A 536 41.30 -18.15 -8.52
C VAL A 536 40.98 -17.61 -7.12
N LEU A 537 41.76 -17.98 -6.09
CA LEU A 537 41.59 -17.45 -4.74
C LEU A 537 41.88 -15.95 -4.66
N VAL A 538 42.95 -15.49 -5.31
CA VAL A 538 43.29 -14.07 -5.43
C VAL A 538 42.17 -13.31 -6.14
N ARG A 539 41.61 -13.87 -7.22
CA ARG A 539 40.45 -13.29 -7.91
C ARG A 539 39.26 -13.16 -6.99
N ALA A 540 38.94 -14.18 -6.20
CA ALA A 540 37.81 -14.13 -5.27
C ALA A 540 37.99 -13.01 -4.23
N ALA A 541 39.20 -12.85 -3.69
CA ALA A 541 39.54 -11.78 -2.75
C ALA A 541 39.44 -10.39 -3.40
N LEU A 542 40.06 -10.20 -4.58
CA LEU A 542 40.01 -8.95 -5.33
C LEU A 542 38.57 -8.60 -5.75
N GLY A 543 37.79 -9.58 -6.21
CA GLY A 543 36.39 -9.39 -6.60
C GLY A 543 35.49 -9.04 -5.41
N ARG A 544 35.80 -9.52 -4.20
CA ARG A 544 35.12 -9.07 -2.98
C ARG A 544 35.50 -7.63 -2.62
N ALA A 545 36.80 -7.29 -2.67
CA ALA A 545 37.27 -5.93 -2.42
C ALA A 545 36.70 -4.91 -3.44
N GLN A 546 36.64 -5.30 -4.72
CA GLN A 546 36.09 -4.51 -5.81
C GLN A 546 34.61 -4.21 -5.56
N ARG A 547 33.79 -5.23 -5.25
CA ARG A 547 32.36 -5.07 -4.99
C ARG A 547 32.08 -4.16 -3.79
N LEU A 548 32.80 -4.36 -2.68
CA LEU A 548 32.67 -3.50 -1.50
C LEU A 548 33.01 -2.04 -1.83
N THR A 549 34.11 -1.82 -2.56
CA THR A 549 34.52 -0.47 -2.98
C THR A 549 33.48 0.16 -3.90
N ALA A 550 32.98 -0.58 -4.90
CA ALA A 550 31.97 -0.12 -5.84
C ALA A 550 30.66 0.28 -5.15
N VAL A 551 30.16 -0.53 -4.21
CA VAL A 551 28.94 -0.22 -3.44
C VAL A 551 29.12 1.06 -2.60
N THR A 552 30.26 1.21 -1.92
CA THR A 552 30.52 2.44 -1.15
C THR A 552 30.66 3.66 -2.05
N ALA A 553 31.22 3.50 -3.26
CA ALA A 553 31.33 4.57 -4.25
C ALA A 553 29.98 5.02 -4.77
N GLY A 554 29.15 4.06 -5.19
CA GLY A 554 27.80 4.31 -5.66
C GLY A 554 26.93 4.99 -4.58
N ALA A 555 27.00 4.51 -3.33
CA ALA A 555 26.28 5.11 -2.21
C ALA A 555 26.72 6.56 -1.95
N ALA A 556 28.02 6.84 -1.99
CA ALA A 556 28.53 8.19 -1.81
C ALA A 556 28.06 9.15 -2.91
N VAL A 557 28.01 8.70 -4.17
CA VAL A 557 27.49 9.49 -5.29
C VAL A 557 25.99 9.75 -5.12
N ARG A 558 25.20 8.71 -4.77
CA ARG A 558 23.75 8.87 -4.55
C ARG A 558 23.42 9.85 -3.42
N ILE A 559 24.11 9.74 -2.29
CA ILE A 559 23.89 10.64 -1.14
C ILE A 559 24.22 12.08 -1.53
N ARG A 560 25.40 12.33 -2.13
CA ARG A 560 25.78 13.69 -2.58
C ARG A 560 24.79 14.24 -3.60
N LEU A 561 24.34 13.42 -4.55
CA LEU A 561 23.38 13.85 -5.56
C LEU A 561 22.03 14.19 -4.93
N ARG A 562 21.53 13.36 -4.00
CA ARG A 562 20.28 13.61 -3.28
C ARG A 562 20.37 14.87 -2.43
N ASP A 563 21.45 15.06 -1.67
CA ASP A 563 21.68 16.25 -0.87
C ASP A 563 21.72 17.52 -1.74
N THR A 564 22.40 17.45 -2.88
CA THR A 564 22.48 18.58 -3.83
C THR A 564 21.11 18.91 -4.42
N LEU A 565 20.35 17.91 -4.87
CA LEU A 565 19.03 18.12 -5.44
C LEU A 565 18.01 18.62 -4.40
N LEU A 566 18.08 18.14 -3.16
CA LEU A 566 17.24 18.63 -2.06
C LEU A 566 17.58 20.08 -1.67
N ALA A 567 18.87 20.42 -1.61
CA ALA A 567 19.31 21.80 -1.39
C ALA A 567 18.79 22.72 -2.50
N ARG A 568 18.92 22.31 -3.77
CA ARG A 568 18.39 23.05 -4.91
C ARG A 568 16.88 23.21 -4.88
N LEU A 569 16.14 22.17 -4.50
CA LEU A 569 14.69 22.26 -4.33
C LEU A 569 14.30 23.29 -3.27
N GLY A 570 15.08 23.39 -2.20
CA GLY A 570 14.92 24.42 -1.16
C GLY A 570 15.18 25.84 -1.69
N GLU A 571 16.17 26.01 -2.56
CA GLU A 571 16.49 27.31 -3.21
C GLU A 571 15.44 27.73 -4.23
N LEU A 572 14.94 26.79 -5.05
CA LEU A 572 13.93 27.02 -6.09
C LEU A 572 12.60 27.55 -5.52
N GLY A 573 12.25 27.11 -4.31
CA GLY A 573 11.03 27.52 -3.64
C GLY A 573 9.75 26.95 -4.24
N PRO A 574 8.58 27.32 -3.68
CA PRO A 574 7.30 26.69 -4.00
C PRO A 574 6.80 26.99 -5.43
N THR A 575 7.15 28.15 -6.00
CA THR A 575 6.69 28.61 -7.32
C THR A 575 7.28 27.86 -8.49
N ALA A 576 8.49 27.31 -8.37
CA ALA A 576 9.07 26.42 -9.37
C ALA A 576 8.46 25.00 -9.29
N VAL A 577 8.06 24.58 -8.10
CA VAL A 577 7.49 23.24 -7.84
C VAL A 577 6.00 23.17 -8.21
N THR A 578 5.26 24.28 -8.20
CA THR A 578 3.86 24.30 -8.66
C THR A 578 3.72 24.19 -10.18
N GLY A 579 4.74 24.57 -10.96
CA GLY A 579 4.74 24.42 -12.43
C GLY A 579 5.13 23.02 -12.91
N ALA A 580 5.96 22.30 -12.15
CA ALA A 580 6.30 20.91 -12.42
C ALA A 580 5.30 19.97 -11.72
N ARG A 581 4.86 18.88 -12.37
CA ARG A 581 4.02 17.88 -11.69
C ARG A 581 4.78 17.36 -10.47
N ALA A 582 4.24 17.50 -9.25
CA ALA A 582 4.90 17.03 -8.03
C ALA A 582 5.34 15.55 -8.09
N GLY A 583 4.61 14.73 -8.87
CA GLY A 583 4.98 13.34 -9.17
C GLY A 583 6.29 13.18 -9.94
N ALA A 584 6.60 14.10 -10.86
CA ALA A 584 7.81 14.14 -11.67
C ALA A 584 9.07 14.38 -10.83
N VAL A 585 8.99 15.40 -9.97
CA VAL A 585 10.06 15.77 -9.05
C VAL A 585 10.33 14.62 -8.09
N ARG A 586 9.28 13.97 -7.57
CA ARG A 586 9.40 12.79 -6.71
C ARG A 586 10.07 11.62 -7.44
N ALA A 587 9.59 11.27 -8.64
CA ALA A 587 10.15 10.17 -9.42
C ALA A 587 11.65 10.39 -9.72
N THR A 588 12.03 11.63 -10.03
CA THR A 588 13.43 11.98 -10.28
C THR A 588 14.30 11.88 -9.02
N LEU A 589 13.82 12.40 -7.87
CA LEU A 589 14.56 12.38 -6.59
C LEU A 589 14.72 10.99 -5.97
N VAL A 590 13.72 10.13 -6.18
CA VAL A 590 13.68 8.78 -5.61
C VAL A 590 14.25 7.78 -6.62
N ASP A 591 13.52 7.48 -7.68
CA ASP A 591 13.85 6.42 -8.64
C ASP A 591 15.01 6.83 -9.55
N GLY A 592 15.03 8.10 -9.98
CA GLY A 592 16.08 8.63 -10.85
C GLY A 592 17.46 8.61 -10.19
N VAL A 593 17.59 9.12 -8.96
CA VAL A 593 18.84 9.07 -8.19
C VAL A 593 19.27 7.63 -7.87
N GLU A 594 18.34 6.72 -7.62
CA GLU A 594 18.68 5.32 -7.35
C GLU A 594 19.22 4.64 -8.62
N GLY A 595 18.64 4.93 -9.78
CA GLY A 595 19.10 4.42 -11.08
C GLY A 595 20.54 4.82 -11.44
N VAL A 596 21.04 5.95 -10.92
CA VAL A 596 22.41 6.44 -11.16
C VAL A 596 23.48 5.51 -10.54
N ASP A 597 23.14 4.75 -9.48
CA ASP A 597 24.09 3.84 -8.83
C ASP A 597 24.70 2.83 -9.80
N ALA A 598 23.83 2.13 -10.53
CA ALA A 598 24.24 1.08 -11.45
C ALA A 598 25.12 1.63 -12.58
N TYR A 599 24.74 2.82 -13.09
CA TYR A 599 25.48 3.50 -14.13
C TYR A 599 26.90 3.88 -13.68
N VAL A 600 27.02 4.51 -12.51
CA VAL A 600 28.30 5.06 -12.05
C VAL A 600 29.20 4.00 -11.42
N SER A 601 28.65 3.10 -10.60
CA SER A 601 29.45 2.15 -9.81
C SER A 601 29.82 0.86 -10.56
N ARG A 602 29.08 0.50 -11.62
CA ARG A 602 29.28 -0.77 -12.35
C ARG A 602 29.49 -0.55 -13.84
N TYR A 603 28.57 0.15 -14.52
CA TYR A 603 28.65 0.33 -15.97
C TYR A 603 29.88 1.15 -16.41
N LEU A 604 30.11 2.33 -15.83
CA LEU A 604 31.26 3.18 -16.21
C LEU A 604 32.63 2.48 -16.00
N PRO A 605 32.92 1.88 -14.82
CA PRO A 605 34.14 1.08 -14.63
C PRO A 605 34.27 -0.03 -15.67
N GLN A 606 33.19 -0.78 -15.91
CA GLN A 606 33.21 -1.87 -16.88
C GLN A 606 33.44 -1.35 -18.31
N ALA A 607 32.87 -0.20 -18.68
CA ALA A 607 33.07 0.42 -19.99
C ALA A 607 34.54 0.80 -20.21
N LEU A 608 35.22 1.32 -19.18
CA LEU A 608 36.65 1.60 -19.24
C LEU A 608 37.46 0.32 -19.46
N ILE A 609 37.16 -0.75 -18.72
CA ILE A 609 37.81 -2.06 -18.90
C ILE A 609 37.57 -2.61 -20.31
N THR A 610 36.35 -2.54 -20.82
CA THR A 610 36.00 -3.02 -22.16
C THR A 610 36.64 -2.18 -23.27
N SER A 611 36.92 -0.89 -23.03
CA SER A 611 37.68 -0.07 -23.98
C SER A 611 39.19 -0.37 -24.01
N ALA A 612 39.76 -0.89 -22.91
CA ALA A 612 41.20 -1.08 -22.77
C ALA A 612 41.66 -2.54 -22.97
N VAL A 613 40.95 -3.50 -22.37
CA VAL A 613 41.42 -4.90 -22.30
C VAL A 613 41.25 -5.67 -23.61
N PRO A 614 40.07 -5.69 -24.28
CA PRO A 614 39.92 -6.41 -25.56
C PRO A 614 40.90 -5.96 -26.67
N PRO A 615 41.19 -4.66 -26.88
CA PRO A 615 42.21 -4.25 -27.84
C PRO A 615 43.61 -4.76 -27.49
N LEU A 616 43.99 -4.72 -26.21
CA LEU A 616 45.27 -5.27 -25.75
C LEU A 616 45.36 -6.79 -26.02
N LEU A 617 44.27 -7.52 -25.76
CA LEU A 617 44.20 -8.96 -26.03
C LEU A 617 44.23 -9.26 -27.54
N LEU A 618 43.58 -8.44 -28.36
CA LEU A 618 43.65 -8.56 -29.82
C LEU A 618 45.08 -8.37 -30.33
N VAL A 619 45.82 -7.40 -29.79
CA VAL A 619 47.24 -7.22 -30.11
C VAL A 619 48.04 -8.46 -29.69
N ALA A 620 47.82 -8.98 -28.49
CA ALA A 620 48.48 -10.20 -28.02
C ALA A 620 48.17 -11.43 -28.91
N VAL A 621 46.92 -11.59 -29.36
CA VAL A 621 46.52 -12.65 -30.29
C VAL A 621 47.13 -12.43 -31.67
N ALA A 622 47.21 -11.19 -32.16
CA ALA A 622 47.79 -10.87 -33.47
C ALA A 622 49.29 -11.21 -33.55
N LEU A 623 50.02 -11.10 -32.43
CA LEU A 623 51.41 -11.51 -32.32
C LEU A 623 51.60 -13.04 -32.42
N ILE A 624 50.55 -13.83 -32.13
CA ILE A 624 50.58 -15.30 -32.21
C ILE A 624 50.05 -15.77 -33.56
N GLU A 625 48.83 -15.34 -33.94
CA GLU A 625 48.20 -15.69 -35.22
C GLU A 625 47.33 -14.52 -35.73
N PRO A 626 47.75 -13.79 -36.78
CA PRO A 626 47.07 -12.57 -37.23
C PRO A 626 45.67 -12.83 -37.80
N TYR A 627 45.43 -13.99 -38.42
CA TYR A 627 44.10 -14.34 -38.96
C TYR A 627 43.08 -14.60 -37.86
N ALA A 628 43.51 -15.19 -36.73
CA ALA A 628 42.64 -15.37 -35.56
C ALA A 628 42.30 -14.01 -34.92
N ALA A 629 43.27 -13.09 -34.85
CA ALA A 629 43.04 -11.72 -34.39
C ALA A 629 42.05 -10.96 -35.28
N LEU A 630 42.13 -11.12 -36.61
CA LEU A 630 41.20 -10.51 -37.55
C LEU A 630 39.77 -11.03 -37.34
N ALA A 631 39.59 -12.35 -37.19
CA ALA A 631 38.29 -12.96 -36.92
C ALA A 631 37.69 -12.47 -35.59
N LEU A 632 38.48 -12.46 -34.52
CA LEU A 632 38.06 -11.92 -33.22
C LEU A 632 37.78 -10.42 -33.28
N GLY A 633 38.58 -9.65 -34.00
CA GLY A 633 38.43 -8.20 -34.15
C GLY A 633 37.12 -7.84 -34.87
N LEU A 634 36.81 -8.51 -35.97
CA LEU A 634 35.54 -8.32 -36.70
C LEU A 634 34.35 -8.67 -35.81
N ALA A 635 34.41 -9.81 -35.11
CA ALA A 635 33.39 -10.23 -34.17
C ALA A 635 33.24 -9.27 -32.98
N LEU A 636 34.34 -8.69 -32.48
CA LEU A 636 34.33 -7.71 -31.39
C LEU A 636 33.65 -6.40 -31.84
N VAL A 637 33.97 -5.91 -33.04
CA VAL A 637 33.31 -4.74 -33.63
C VAL A 637 31.81 -5.00 -33.79
N LEU A 638 31.43 -6.17 -34.32
CA LEU A 638 30.03 -6.56 -34.44
C LEU A 638 29.33 -6.67 -33.08
N ALA A 639 29.98 -7.24 -32.07
CA ALA A 639 29.42 -7.37 -30.72
C ALA A 639 29.25 -6.00 -30.02
N LEU A 640 30.15 -5.05 -30.25
CA LEU A 640 30.13 -3.74 -29.58
C LEU A 640 29.21 -2.72 -30.25
N PHE A 641 29.15 -2.75 -31.59
CA PHE A 641 28.46 -1.76 -32.41
C PHE A 641 27.19 -2.31 -33.08
N GLY A 642 27.07 -3.63 -33.26
CA GLY A 642 25.90 -4.27 -33.83
C GLY A 642 24.60 -3.91 -33.09
N PRO A 643 24.55 -4.01 -31.74
CA PRO A 643 23.38 -3.59 -30.97
C PRO A 643 23.01 -2.11 -31.19
N ARG A 644 24.01 -1.21 -31.24
CA ARG A 644 23.75 0.22 -31.45
C ARG A 644 23.26 0.54 -32.86
N TRP A 645 23.71 -0.22 -33.85
CA TRP A 645 23.24 -0.09 -35.22
C TRP A 645 21.79 -0.59 -35.33
N TRP A 646 21.48 -1.71 -34.68
CA TRP A 646 20.14 -2.27 -34.57
C TRP A 646 19.17 -1.32 -33.85
N ASP A 647 19.58 -0.77 -32.70
CA ASP A 647 18.83 0.26 -31.97
C ASP A 647 18.55 1.51 -32.81
N ARG A 648 19.54 2.02 -33.55
CA ARG A 648 19.33 3.18 -34.44
C ARG A 648 18.37 2.89 -35.59
N LEU A 649 18.35 1.65 -36.06
CA LEU A 649 17.52 1.22 -37.19
C LEU A 649 16.05 0.98 -36.75
N LEU A 650 15.81 0.50 -35.53
CA LEU A 650 14.47 0.12 -35.05
C LEU A 650 13.87 1.00 -33.93
N ALA A 651 14.68 1.71 -33.13
CA ALA A 651 14.20 2.39 -31.92
C ALA A 651 14.40 3.91 -31.99
N ARG A 652 13.35 4.66 -32.38
CA ARG A 652 13.37 6.14 -32.32
C ARG A 652 13.14 6.73 -30.91
N ARG A 653 12.86 5.96 -29.85
CA ARG A 653 12.12 6.50 -28.67
C ARG A 653 12.52 5.93 -27.31
N GLY A 654 13.67 6.35 -26.77
CA GLY A 654 14.03 6.13 -25.36
C GLY A 654 13.32 7.08 -24.38
N LYS A 655 13.05 8.32 -24.82
CA LYS A 655 12.44 9.39 -24.02
C LYS A 655 10.97 9.10 -23.67
N GLU A 656 10.23 8.50 -24.60
CA GLU A 656 8.80 8.20 -24.44
C GLU A 656 8.48 7.26 -23.27
N HIS A 657 9.40 6.36 -22.90
CA HIS A 657 9.16 5.41 -21.81
C HIS A 657 9.14 6.11 -20.44
N TRP A 658 10.09 7.03 -20.20
CA TRP A 658 10.18 7.75 -18.93
C TRP A 658 9.07 8.79 -18.80
N ASP A 659 8.77 9.51 -19.89
CA ASP A 659 7.64 10.45 -19.94
C ASP A 659 6.30 9.74 -19.68
N SER A 660 6.12 8.53 -20.22
CA SER A 660 4.92 7.72 -19.98
C SER A 660 4.83 7.19 -18.55
N TYR A 661 5.96 6.81 -17.95
CA TYR A 661 6.02 6.37 -16.55
C TYR A 661 5.71 7.51 -15.58
N GLU A 662 6.30 8.69 -15.83
CA GLU A 662 6.07 9.90 -15.04
C GLU A 662 4.61 10.37 -15.10
N ALA A 663 4.02 10.39 -16.31
CA ALA A 663 2.62 10.74 -16.51
C ALA A 663 1.68 9.77 -15.76
N LEU A 664 1.93 8.46 -15.84
CA LEU A 664 1.13 7.46 -15.13
C LEU A 664 1.25 7.62 -13.61
N ALA A 665 2.45 7.86 -13.08
CA ALA A 665 2.66 8.11 -11.66
C ALA A 665 1.94 9.37 -11.17
N ALA A 666 1.92 10.42 -11.99
CA ALA A 666 1.17 11.64 -11.71
C ALA A 666 -0.35 11.40 -11.69
N ASP A 667 -0.89 10.68 -12.68
CA ASP A 667 -2.32 10.35 -12.72
C ASP A 667 -2.76 9.50 -11.52
N TYR A 668 -1.91 8.56 -11.08
CA TYR A 668 -2.17 7.77 -9.87
C TYR A 668 -2.24 8.67 -8.63
N LEU A 669 -1.30 9.61 -8.50
CA LEU A 669 -1.30 10.54 -7.38
C LEU A 669 -2.54 11.44 -7.39
N GLU A 670 -2.93 11.94 -8.57
CA GLU A 670 -4.14 12.75 -8.76
C GLU A 670 -5.41 11.95 -8.41
N ALA A 671 -5.53 10.70 -8.89
CA ALA A 671 -6.67 9.84 -8.58
C ALA A 671 -6.78 9.53 -7.09
N LEU A 672 -5.64 9.31 -6.41
CA LEU A 672 -5.60 9.08 -4.96
C LEU A 672 -5.99 10.33 -4.16
N GLN A 673 -5.47 11.50 -4.54
CA GLN A 673 -5.79 12.76 -3.88
C GLN A 673 -7.25 13.19 -4.13
N GLY A 674 -7.77 12.94 -5.32
CA GLY A 674 -9.14 13.25 -5.73
C GLY A 674 -10.19 12.17 -5.44
N MET A 675 -9.84 11.10 -4.72
CA MET A 675 -10.68 9.91 -4.58
C MET A 675 -12.07 10.20 -4.00
N ALA A 676 -12.16 11.15 -3.07
CA ALA A 676 -13.45 11.58 -2.50
C ALA A 676 -14.37 12.19 -3.58
N THR A 677 -13.84 13.12 -4.38
CA THR A 677 -14.55 13.74 -5.50
C THR A 677 -14.93 12.71 -6.56
N LEU A 678 -14.03 11.78 -6.89
CA LEU A 678 -14.29 10.72 -7.86
C LEU A 678 -15.41 9.76 -7.41
N ARG A 679 -15.51 9.47 -6.10
CA ARG A 679 -16.62 8.69 -5.53
C ARG A 679 -17.93 9.47 -5.55
N ALA A 680 -17.90 10.75 -5.16
CA ALA A 680 -19.09 11.61 -5.17
C ALA A 680 -19.65 11.80 -6.58
N ALA A 681 -18.78 11.95 -7.58
CA ALA A 681 -19.16 12.10 -8.99
C ALA A 681 -19.45 10.77 -9.71
N GLY A 682 -19.40 9.62 -9.02
CA GLY A 682 -19.55 8.29 -9.63
C GLY A 682 -18.51 7.99 -10.74
N ALA A 683 -17.40 8.72 -10.78
CA ALA A 683 -16.44 8.72 -11.89
C ALA A 683 -15.31 7.69 -11.72
N VAL A 684 -15.29 6.93 -10.63
CA VAL A 684 -14.24 5.94 -10.31
C VAL A 684 -14.01 4.95 -11.45
N GLY A 685 -15.09 4.43 -12.06
CA GLY A 685 -14.99 3.50 -13.20
C GLY A 685 -14.28 4.14 -14.40
N ARG A 686 -14.70 5.34 -14.82
CA ARG A 686 -14.10 6.06 -15.96
C ARG A 686 -12.62 6.37 -15.75
N VAL A 687 -12.22 6.76 -14.52
CA VAL A 687 -10.82 7.04 -14.19
C VAL A 687 -10.01 5.74 -14.14
N ARG A 688 -10.55 4.65 -13.58
CA ARG A 688 -9.93 3.32 -13.61
C ARG A 688 -9.67 2.88 -15.05
N ASP A 689 -10.65 2.98 -15.95
CA ASP A 689 -10.49 2.56 -17.34
C ASP A 689 -9.45 3.42 -18.09
N ARG A 690 -9.35 4.71 -17.76
CA ARG A 690 -8.30 5.60 -18.28
C ARG A 690 -6.91 5.18 -17.78
N LEU A 691 -6.76 4.90 -16.49
CA LEU A 691 -5.51 4.42 -15.88
C LEU A 691 -5.11 3.06 -16.45
N GLU A 692 -6.07 2.16 -16.66
CA GLU A 692 -5.84 0.86 -17.28
C GLU A 692 -5.34 1.00 -18.73
N LYS A 693 -5.95 1.88 -19.53
CA LYS A 693 -5.49 2.17 -20.90
C LYS A 693 -4.05 2.72 -20.92
N ARG A 694 -3.72 3.65 -20.01
CA ARG A 694 -2.35 4.20 -19.90
C ARG A 694 -1.35 3.15 -19.41
N SER A 695 -1.71 2.36 -18.40
CA SER A 695 -0.93 1.22 -17.92
C SER A 695 -0.66 0.20 -19.03
N ALA A 696 -1.69 -0.17 -19.81
CA ALA A 696 -1.57 -1.10 -20.93
C ALA A 696 -0.70 -0.52 -22.06
N ALA A 697 -0.77 0.78 -22.33
CA ALA A 697 0.10 1.46 -23.29
C ALA A 697 1.57 1.42 -22.83
N LEU A 698 1.83 1.75 -21.55
CA LEU A 698 3.16 1.65 -20.95
C LEU A 698 3.69 0.21 -20.98
N HIS A 699 2.83 -0.77 -20.68
CA HIS A 699 3.19 -2.19 -20.76
C HIS A 699 3.57 -2.59 -22.19
N ARG A 700 2.77 -2.24 -23.20
CA ARG A 700 3.08 -2.52 -24.61
C ARG A 700 4.39 -1.86 -25.04
N ALA A 701 4.62 -0.60 -24.67
CA ALA A 701 5.87 0.10 -24.96
C ALA A 701 7.08 -0.57 -24.28
N THR A 702 6.92 -1.01 -23.03
CA THR A 702 7.94 -1.74 -22.29
C THR A 702 8.26 -3.08 -22.94
N VAL A 703 7.24 -3.87 -23.28
CA VAL A 703 7.41 -5.17 -23.95
C VAL A 703 8.04 -5.00 -25.33
N ALA A 704 7.61 -4.00 -26.12
CA ALA A 704 8.21 -3.71 -27.43
C ALA A 704 9.71 -3.42 -27.30
N LYS A 705 10.10 -2.62 -26.29
CA LYS A 705 11.50 -2.32 -26.00
C LYS A 705 12.28 -3.54 -25.50
N LEU A 706 11.69 -4.35 -24.62
CA LEU A 706 12.31 -5.62 -24.18
C LEU A 706 12.53 -6.58 -25.34
N ARG A 707 11.63 -6.63 -26.34
CA ARG A 707 11.82 -7.43 -27.56
C ARG A 707 13.02 -6.95 -28.37
N VAL A 708 13.20 -5.64 -28.54
CA VAL A 708 14.39 -5.07 -29.22
C VAL A 708 15.67 -5.43 -28.45
N SER A 709 15.66 -5.24 -27.14
CA SER A 709 16.79 -5.58 -26.24
C SER A 709 17.15 -7.08 -26.25
N LEU A 710 16.18 -7.98 -26.44
CA LEU A 710 16.45 -9.41 -26.63
C LEU A 710 17.19 -9.67 -27.95
N VAL A 711 16.84 -8.97 -29.03
CA VAL A 711 17.55 -9.07 -30.31
C VAL A 711 18.96 -8.51 -30.19
N ASP A 712 19.16 -7.38 -29.49
CA ASP A 712 20.49 -6.83 -29.21
C ASP A 712 21.39 -7.82 -28.47
N THR A 713 20.83 -8.47 -27.46
CA THR A 713 21.53 -9.51 -26.70
C THR A 713 21.86 -10.70 -27.60
N GLY A 714 20.91 -11.14 -28.44
CA GLY A 714 21.11 -12.23 -29.39
C GLY A 714 22.19 -11.94 -30.44
N LEU A 715 22.20 -10.73 -31.01
CA LEU A 715 23.22 -10.30 -31.97
C LEU A 715 24.62 -10.25 -31.33
N THR A 716 24.69 -9.73 -30.09
CA THR A 716 25.94 -9.72 -29.30
C THR A 716 26.43 -11.14 -29.07
N ASP A 717 25.56 -12.05 -28.65
CA ASP A 717 25.94 -13.44 -28.34
C ASP A 717 26.33 -14.22 -29.59
N LEU A 718 25.63 -14.02 -30.72
CA LEU A 718 26.00 -14.59 -32.01
C LEU A 718 27.38 -14.10 -32.47
N ALA A 719 27.67 -12.80 -32.32
CA ALA A 719 28.97 -12.25 -32.66
C ALA A 719 30.08 -12.85 -31.76
N VAL A 720 29.83 -12.96 -30.45
CA VAL A 720 30.78 -13.55 -29.48
C VAL A 720 31.03 -15.03 -29.76
N GLN A 721 29.98 -15.84 -29.91
CA GLN A 721 30.10 -17.27 -30.15
C GLN A 721 30.67 -17.56 -31.54
N GLY A 722 30.15 -16.89 -32.58
CA GLY A 722 30.65 -17.01 -33.95
C GLY A 722 32.11 -16.59 -34.09
N GLY A 723 32.51 -15.49 -33.45
CA GLY A 723 33.90 -15.04 -33.39
C GLY A 723 34.81 -16.03 -32.66
N THR A 724 34.35 -16.60 -31.56
CA THR A 724 35.09 -17.64 -30.82
C THR A 724 35.27 -18.88 -31.69
N VAL A 725 34.21 -19.38 -32.33
CA VAL A 725 34.27 -20.54 -33.23
C VAL A 725 35.22 -20.27 -34.40
N ALA A 726 35.12 -19.11 -35.05
CA ALA A 726 36.00 -18.74 -36.15
C ALA A 726 37.47 -18.70 -35.71
N ALA A 727 37.77 -18.11 -34.56
CA ALA A 727 39.12 -18.07 -34.01
C ALA A 727 39.66 -19.47 -33.67
N VAL A 728 38.82 -20.37 -33.13
CA VAL A 728 39.18 -21.76 -32.86
C VAL A 728 39.45 -22.54 -34.15
N LEU A 729 38.61 -22.37 -35.17
CA LEU A 729 38.84 -23.01 -36.47
C LEU A 729 40.16 -22.56 -37.10
N VAL A 730 40.50 -21.27 -37.00
CA VAL A 730 41.79 -20.73 -37.45
C VAL A 730 42.95 -21.28 -36.61
N ALA A 731 42.79 -21.39 -35.29
CA ALA A 731 43.81 -21.97 -34.43
C ALA A 731 44.06 -23.46 -34.75
N CYS A 732 43.00 -24.24 -34.97
CA CYS A 732 43.10 -25.66 -35.35
C CYS A 732 43.72 -25.84 -36.73
N SER A 733 43.37 -24.99 -37.72
CA SER A 733 43.96 -25.07 -39.06
C SER A 733 45.43 -24.64 -39.07
N SER A 734 45.79 -23.62 -38.28
CA SER A 734 47.19 -23.23 -38.07
C SER A 734 48.01 -24.33 -37.41
N ALA A 735 47.43 -25.05 -36.43
CA ALA A 735 48.07 -26.20 -35.81
C ALA A 735 48.23 -27.38 -36.79
N ALA A 736 47.21 -27.68 -37.59
CA ALA A 736 47.26 -28.76 -38.60
C ALA A 736 48.29 -28.48 -39.71
N THR A 737 48.55 -27.20 -40.02
CA THR A 737 49.56 -26.77 -40.99
C THR A 737 50.95 -26.55 -40.39
N GLY A 738 51.11 -26.75 -39.07
CA GLY A 738 52.38 -26.55 -38.36
C GLY A 738 52.84 -25.10 -38.26
N ARG A 739 51.96 -24.12 -38.53
CA ARG A 739 52.28 -22.67 -38.48
C ARG A 739 52.44 -22.14 -37.06
N THR A 740 51.79 -22.76 -36.07
CA THR A 740 51.83 -22.34 -34.67
C THR A 740 52.32 -23.46 -33.76
N ALA A 741 53.12 -23.11 -32.75
CA ALA A 741 53.55 -24.05 -31.72
C ALA A 741 52.34 -24.51 -30.87
N ALA A 742 52.38 -25.74 -30.36
CA ALA A 742 51.29 -26.33 -29.56
C ALA A 742 50.83 -25.42 -28.39
N THR A 743 51.77 -24.80 -27.68
CA THR A 743 51.48 -23.82 -26.62
C THR A 743 50.70 -22.61 -27.15
N GLY A 744 51.06 -22.13 -28.35
CA GLY A 744 50.38 -21.03 -29.03
C GLY A 744 48.94 -21.37 -29.39
N THR A 745 48.66 -22.59 -29.85
CA THR A 745 47.30 -23.07 -30.17
C THR A 745 46.40 -23.12 -28.93
N TYR A 746 46.89 -23.68 -27.82
CA TYR A 746 46.12 -23.69 -26.56
C TYR A 746 45.94 -22.27 -25.98
N LEU A 747 46.94 -21.41 -26.13
CA LEU A 747 46.86 -20.01 -25.71
C LEU A 747 45.81 -19.25 -26.53
N LEU A 748 45.76 -19.44 -27.85
CA LEU A 748 44.73 -18.89 -28.74
C LEU A 748 43.32 -19.34 -28.31
N LEU A 749 43.14 -20.63 -28.02
CA LEU A 749 41.86 -21.18 -27.58
C LEU A 749 41.37 -20.54 -26.27
N MET A 750 42.27 -20.34 -25.30
CA MET A 750 41.93 -19.71 -24.02
C MET A 750 41.67 -18.20 -24.18
N LEU A 751 42.53 -17.48 -24.92
CA LEU A 751 42.43 -16.03 -25.12
C LEU A 751 41.20 -15.63 -25.94
N ALA A 752 40.75 -16.45 -26.90
CA ALA A 752 39.57 -16.17 -27.70
C ALA A 752 38.32 -15.90 -26.83
N SER A 753 38.12 -16.70 -25.78
CA SER A 753 37.00 -16.54 -24.84
C SER A 753 37.14 -15.34 -23.90
N GLU A 754 38.39 -14.93 -23.62
CA GLU A 754 38.72 -13.80 -22.73
C GLU A 754 38.53 -12.45 -23.43
N CYS A 755 38.76 -12.36 -24.75
CA CYS A 755 38.49 -11.15 -25.56
C CYS A 755 37.04 -10.67 -25.44
N PHE A 756 36.08 -11.61 -25.32
CA PHE A 756 34.65 -11.29 -25.28
C PHE A 756 34.06 -11.19 -23.86
N ARG A 757 34.79 -11.58 -22.80
CA ARG A 757 34.25 -11.48 -21.43
C ARG A 757 33.93 -10.04 -21.04
N PRO A 758 34.82 -9.03 -21.21
CA PRO A 758 34.51 -7.66 -20.86
C PRO A 758 33.28 -7.10 -21.60
N VAL A 759 33.06 -7.53 -22.85
CA VAL A 759 31.89 -7.14 -23.65
C VAL A 759 30.60 -7.71 -23.07
N ARG A 760 30.58 -8.99 -22.70
CA ARG A 760 29.41 -9.62 -22.05
C ARG A 760 29.10 -8.98 -20.71
N ASP A 761 30.11 -8.71 -19.89
CA ASP A 761 29.93 -8.06 -18.59
C ASP A 761 29.43 -6.61 -18.76
N LEU A 762 29.92 -5.88 -19.77
CA LEU A 762 29.40 -4.55 -20.11
C LEU A 762 27.94 -4.59 -20.53
N SER A 763 27.55 -5.56 -21.36
CA SER A 763 26.16 -5.74 -21.80
C SER A 763 25.20 -6.02 -20.63
N ARG A 764 25.64 -6.81 -19.64
CA ARG A 764 24.89 -7.04 -18.40
C ARG A 764 24.68 -5.75 -17.60
N GLU A 765 25.74 -4.96 -17.42
CA GLU A 765 25.67 -3.73 -16.64
C GLU A 765 24.95 -2.58 -17.37
N TRP A 766 24.92 -2.57 -18.70
CA TRP A 766 24.14 -1.60 -19.49
C TRP A 766 22.65 -1.61 -19.13
N HIS A 767 22.06 -2.80 -19.01
CA HIS A 767 20.65 -2.95 -18.66
C HIS A 767 20.36 -2.44 -17.24
N ALA A 768 21.28 -2.68 -16.30
CA ALA A 768 21.16 -2.17 -14.94
C ALA A 768 21.32 -0.64 -14.86
N GLY A 769 22.19 -0.06 -15.69
CA GLY A 769 22.47 1.38 -15.74
C GLY A 769 21.45 2.22 -16.52
N TYR A 770 20.55 1.59 -17.28
CA TYR A 770 19.63 2.27 -18.18
C TYR A 770 18.73 3.30 -17.49
N LEU A 771 18.22 2.96 -16.30
CA LEU A 771 17.36 3.86 -15.50
C LEU A 771 18.07 5.15 -15.10
N GLY A 772 19.36 5.08 -14.78
CA GLY A 772 20.16 6.25 -14.43
C GLY A 772 20.39 7.19 -15.62
N ILE A 773 20.55 6.63 -16.82
CA ILE A 773 20.70 7.42 -18.06
C ILE A 773 19.37 8.10 -18.41
N SER A 774 18.24 7.40 -18.33
CA SER A 774 16.93 8.01 -18.62
C SER A 774 16.53 9.10 -17.63
N ALA A 775 17.01 9.02 -16.38
CA ALA A 775 16.78 10.04 -15.38
C ALA A 775 17.71 11.27 -15.49
N ALA A 776 18.73 11.22 -16.36
CA ALA A 776 19.75 12.27 -16.46
C ALA A 776 19.15 13.63 -16.86
N ASP A 777 18.20 13.67 -17.81
CA ASP A 777 17.52 14.90 -18.23
C ASP A 777 16.75 15.54 -17.07
N GLY A 778 16.00 14.74 -16.29
CA GLY A 778 15.25 15.23 -15.12
C GLY A 778 16.15 15.72 -14.00
N ILE A 779 17.24 14.99 -13.73
CA ILE A 779 18.26 15.40 -12.74
C ILE A 779 18.94 16.69 -13.18
N ALA A 780 19.28 16.82 -14.47
CA ALA A 780 19.89 18.02 -15.03
C ALA A 780 18.93 19.20 -14.92
N ALA A 781 17.67 19.04 -15.33
CA ALA A 781 16.64 20.06 -15.27
C ALA A 781 16.46 20.61 -13.84
N LEU A 782 16.36 19.74 -12.83
CA LEU A 782 16.27 20.17 -11.42
C LEU A 782 17.53 20.88 -10.93
N ARG A 783 18.71 20.46 -11.40
CA ARG A 783 19.99 21.04 -10.99
C ARG A 783 20.24 22.42 -11.61
N THR A 784 19.81 22.60 -12.85
CA THR A 784 20.00 23.84 -13.63
C THR A 784 18.81 24.79 -13.57
N ALA A 785 17.69 24.39 -12.98
CA ALA A 785 16.56 25.28 -12.77
C ALA A 785 16.99 26.51 -11.95
N GLU A 786 16.49 27.67 -12.36
CA GLU A 786 16.74 28.93 -11.68
C GLU A 786 15.58 29.27 -10.74
N PRO A 787 15.85 29.80 -9.53
CA PRO A 787 14.81 30.22 -8.62
C PRO A 787 14.04 31.42 -9.22
N ALA A 788 12.73 31.48 -8.96
CA ALA A 788 11.89 32.57 -9.45
C ALA A 788 12.32 33.96 -8.92
N VAL A 789 13.02 33.98 -7.78
CA VAL A 789 13.58 35.18 -7.15
C VAL A 789 15.01 34.89 -6.75
N ALA A 790 15.96 35.72 -7.20
CA ALA A 790 17.35 35.62 -6.78
C ALA A 790 17.57 36.31 -5.42
N ASP A 791 18.21 35.62 -4.48
CA ASP A 791 18.64 36.21 -3.21
C ASP A 791 19.93 37.02 -3.41
N ARG A 792 19.77 38.27 -3.87
CA ARG A 792 20.87 39.24 -4.07
C ARG A 792 20.97 40.27 -2.95
N GLY A 793 20.13 40.16 -1.91
CA GLY A 793 20.10 41.12 -0.83
C GLY A 793 21.34 41.04 0.06
N THR A 794 21.73 42.17 0.63
CA THR A 794 22.88 42.28 1.53
C THR A 794 22.50 42.76 2.93
N VAL A 795 21.29 43.32 3.07
CA VAL A 795 20.76 43.86 4.33
C VAL A 795 20.07 42.75 5.13
N ASP A 796 20.30 42.68 6.44
CA ASP A 796 19.53 41.79 7.30
C ASP A 796 18.25 42.50 7.77
N ALA A 797 17.10 41.84 7.60
CA ALA A 797 15.82 42.31 8.12
C ALA A 797 15.74 42.06 9.63
N ARG A 798 16.37 42.94 10.41
CA ARG A 798 16.21 43.02 11.87
C ARG A 798 15.56 44.36 12.19
N TRP A 799 14.35 44.31 12.70
CA TRP A 799 13.60 45.50 13.06
C TRP A 799 13.35 45.47 14.56
N ASP A 800 13.92 46.42 15.29
CA ASP A 800 13.77 46.53 16.73
C ASP A 800 12.35 46.97 17.12
N THR A 801 11.66 47.64 16.21
CA THR A 801 10.27 48.07 16.33
C THR A 801 9.43 47.56 15.16
N ALA A 802 8.12 47.49 15.34
CA ALA A 802 7.18 47.16 14.26
C ALA A 802 7.39 48.11 13.05
N PRO A 803 7.74 47.59 11.86
CA PRO A 803 8.12 48.43 10.72
C PRO A 803 6.90 48.87 9.91
N GLU A 804 6.99 50.03 9.26
CA GLU A 804 6.03 50.43 8.20
C GLU A 804 6.23 49.56 6.95
N ILE A 805 5.14 49.19 6.28
CA ILE A 805 5.17 48.48 4.98
C ILE A 805 4.50 49.37 3.93
N ARG A 806 5.18 49.62 2.80
CA ARG A 806 4.67 50.49 1.73
C ARG A 806 4.78 49.82 0.37
N PHE A 807 3.68 49.86 -0.37
CA PHE A 807 3.58 49.52 -1.79
C PHE A 807 3.54 50.83 -2.58
N THR A 808 4.34 50.93 -3.64
CA THR A 808 4.41 52.13 -4.48
C THR A 808 4.38 51.73 -5.94
N ASP A 809 3.28 52.08 -6.62
CA ASP A 809 3.02 51.83 -8.03
C ASP A 809 3.34 50.40 -8.45
N VAL A 810 2.87 49.41 -7.68
CA VAL A 810 3.24 48.01 -7.87
C VAL A 810 2.36 47.37 -8.94
N HIS A 811 3.00 46.86 -9.99
CA HIS A 811 2.38 46.07 -11.04
C HIS A 811 2.91 44.63 -11.01
N PHE A 812 2.03 43.67 -11.24
CA PHE A 812 2.42 42.28 -11.34
C PHE A 812 1.43 41.46 -12.17
N THR A 813 1.97 40.66 -13.09
CA THR A 813 1.23 39.73 -13.95
C THR A 813 1.72 38.31 -13.71
N HIS A 814 0.81 37.38 -13.43
CA HIS A 814 1.19 35.97 -13.30
C HIS A 814 1.70 35.44 -14.66
N PRO A 815 2.79 34.65 -14.72
CA PRO A 815 3.35 34.17 -16.00
C PRO A 815 2.37 33.38 -16.89
N SER A 816 1.31 32.83 -16.30
CA SER A 816 0.27 32.06 -16.99
C SER A 816 -0.96 32.89 -17.37
N SER A 817 -0.92 34.21 -17.19
CA SER A 817 -2.03 35.15 -17.44
C SER A 817 -1.53 36.32 -18.29
N GLU A 818 -2.37 36.78 -19.22
CA GLU A 818 -2.13 38.04 -19.95
C GLU A 818 -2.70 39.25 -19.20
N ARG A 819 -3.60 39.04 -18.23
CA ARG A 819 -4.19 40.10 -17.42
C ARG A 819 -3.35 40.39 -16.17
N PRO A 820 -3.08 41.67 -15.84
CA PRO A 820 -2.37 42.03 -14.62
C PRO A 820 -3.18 41.60 -13.39
N ALA A 821 -2.49 41.04 -12.41
CA ALA A 821 -3.08 40.68 -11.13
C ALA A 821 -3.02 41.83 -10.13
N LEU A 822 -2.04 42.73 -10.27
CA LEU A 822 -1.91 44.00 -9.59
C LEU A 822 -1.56 45.06 -10.63
N ASP A 823 -2.23 46.21 -10.56
CA ASP A 823 -2.17 47.28 -11.54
C ASP A 823 -2.07 48.62 -10.80
N GLY A 824 -0.84 49.10 -10.58
CA GLY A 824 -0.58 50.40 -9.95
C GLY A 824 -0.89 50.48 -8.45
N ILE A 825 -0.74 49.38 -7.71
CA ILE A 825 -1.08 49.32 -6.28
C ILE A 825 -0.17 50.27 -5.46
N THR A 826 -0.80 51.22 -4.77
CA THR A 826 -0.13 52.15 -3.85
C THR A 826 -0.90 52.28 -2.55
N PHE A 827 -0.30 51.86 -1.44
CA PHE A 827 -0.82 52.10 -0.09
C PHE A 827 0.29 51.91 0.95
N THR A 828 0.03 52.35 2.18
CA THR A 828 0.94 52.19 3.33
C THR A 828 0.22 51.48 4.47
N ALA A 829 0.81 50.41 5.00
CA ALA A 829 0.41 49.79 6.26
C ALA A 829 1.28 50.40 7.39
N PRO A 830 0.69 51.22 8.29
CA PRO A 830 1.46 51.95 9.28
C PRO A 830 2.16 51.04 10.31
N ALA A 831 3.30 51.49 10.83
CA ALA A 831 4.06 50.79 11.86
C ALA A 831 3.20 50.48 13.10
N GLY A 832 3.20 49.23 13.56
CA GLY A 832 2.53 48.79 14.79
C GLY A 832 1.00 48.81 14.74
N ARG A 833 0.40 49.07 13.57
CA ARG A 833 -1.04 49.10 13.34
C ARG A 833 -1.49 47.84 12.59
N THR A 834 -2.78 47.55 12.68
CA THR A 834 -3.43 46.47 11.92
C THR A 834 -4.06 47.03 10.65
N THR A 835 -3.56 46.59 9.49
CA THR A 835 -4.12 46.94 8.18
C THR A 835 -4.88 45.74 7.60
N ALA A 836 -6.17 45.90 7.36
CA ALA A 836 -6.99 44.91 6.68
C ALA A 836 -6.98 45.13 5.16
N ILE A 837 -6.82 44.04 4.40
CA ILE A 837 -6.92 44.02 2.94
C ILE A 837 -8.16 43.21 2.59
N VAL A 838 -9.14 43.89 1.99
CA VAL A 838 -10.45 43.33 1.64
C VAL A 838 -10.71 43.51 0.16
N GLY A 839 -11.63 42.71 -0.39
CA GLY A 839 -11.95 42.75 -1.81
C GLY A 839 -12.51 41.42 -2.31
N PRO A 840 -13.18 41.40 -3.47
CA PRO A 840 -13.68 40.16 -4.06
C PRO A 840 -12.56 39.13 -4.34
N SER A 841 -12.95 37.88 -4.50
CA SER A 841 -12.02 36.82 -4.94
C SER A 841 -11.44 37.19 -6.31
N GLY A 842 -10.12 37.08 -6.46
CA GLY A 842 -9.42 37.50 -7.68
C GLY A 842 -8.92 38.94 -7.70
N ALA A 843 -9.23 39.77 -6.70
CA ALA A 843 -8.75 41.17 -6.62
C ALA A 843 -7.23 41.35 -6.36
N GLY A 844 -6.44 40.27 -6.31
CA GLY A 844 -4.98 40.35 -6.15
C GLY A 844 -4.44 40.23 -4.71
N LYS A 845 -5.29 40.02 -3.69
CA LYS A 845 -4.88 39.94 -2.26
C LYS A 845 -3.75 38.93 -1.98
N SER A 846 -3.87 37.69 -2.46
CA SER A 846 -2.83 36.66 -2.27
C SER A 846 -1.55 36.97 -3.06
N THR A 847 -1.67 37.65 -4.20
CA THR A 847 -0.52 38.14 -4.99
C THR A 847 0.27 39.17 -4.19
N LEU A 848 -0.42 40.10 -3.52
CA LEU A 848 0.20 41.11 -2.66
C LEU A 848 0.99 40.48 -1.51
N VAL A 849 0.42 39.48 -0.82
CA VAL A 849 1.13 38.71 0.23
C VAL A 849 2.35 37.99 -0.36
N SER A 850 2.23 37.42 -1.56
CA SER A 850 3.33 36.72 -2.24
C SER A 850 4.50 37.65 -2.58
N LEU A 851 4.22 38.90 -2.98
CA LEU A 851 5.25 39.92 -3.23
C LEU A 851 5.90 40.39 -1.92
N LEU A 852 5.13 40.56 -0.85
CA LEU A 852 5.67 40.94 0.47
C LEU A 852 6.61 39.88 1.04
N LEU A 853 6.25 38.60 0.90
CA LEU A 853 7.09 37.46 1.29
C LEU A 853 8.23 37.17 0.27
N ARG A 854 8.28 37.97 -0.79
CA ARG A 854 9.22 37.87 -1.90
C ARG A 854 9.30 36.44 -2.45
N GLN A 855 8.13 35.84 -2.65
CA GLN A 855 7.95 34.59 -3.42
C GLN A 855 7.96 34.87 -4.93
N ARG A 856 7.65 36.12 -5.28
CA ARG A 856 7.77 36.77 -6.59
C ARG A 856 8.33 38.17 -6.36
N ASP A 857 9.01 38.72 -7.36
CA ASP A 857 9.34 40.15 -7.42
C ASP A 857 8.28 40.85 -8.31
N PRO A 858 7.98 42.14 -8.07
CA PRO A 858 7.03 42.89 -8.90
C PRO A 858 7.59 43.15 -10.30
N ASP A 859 6.73 43.30 -11.31
CA ASP A 859 7.14 43.61 -12.69
C ASP A 859 7.63 45.06 -12.79
N SER A 860 6.93 45.97 -12.12
CA SER A 860 7.33 47.37 -11.92
C SER A 860 6.82 47.89 -10.57
N GLY A 861 7.34 49.05 -10.15
CA GLY A 861 7.12 49.59 -8.81
C GLY A 861 8.03 49.00 -7.75
N ARG A 862 7.71 49.26 -6.47
CA ARG A 862 8.50 48.73 -5.35
C ARG A 862 7.67 48.44 -4.10
N VAL A 863 8.08 47.40 -3.38
CA VAL A 863 7.62 47.08 -2.03
C VAL A 863 8.75 47.40 -1.05
N THR A 864 8.45 48.16 0.01
CA THR A 864 9.43 48.56 1.02
C THR A 864 8.96 48.19 2.43
N ILE A 865 9.90 47.80 3.29
CA ILE A 865 9.67 47.56 4.72
C ILE A 865 10.71 48.37 5.49
N ALA A 866 10.25 49.20 6.43
CA ALA A 866 11.08 50.20 7.12
C ALA A 866 11.87 51.09 6.12
N GLY A 867 11.21 51.52 5.05
CA GLY A 867 11.80 52.34 3.99
C GLY A 867 12.79 51.64 3.05
N THR A 868 13.19 50.41 3.35
CA THR A 868 14.13 49.63 2.53
C THR A 868 13.38 48.69 1.60
N GLY A 869 13.76 48.64 0.31
CA GLY A 869 13.16 47.74 -0.68
C GLY A 869 13.32 46.26 -0.30
N THR A 870 12.28 45.45 -0.50
CA THR A 870 12.30 44.02 -0.18
C THR A 870 13.43 43.27 -0.89
N ALA A 871 13.82 43.72 -2.08
CA ALA A 871 14.94 43.16 -2.86
C ALA A 871 16.34 43.39 -2.24
N ALA A 872 16.50 44.40 -1.38
CA ALA A 872 17.78 44.69 -0.73
C ALA A 872 18.04 43.79 0.49
N TYR A 873 17.00 43.19 1.07
CA TYR A 873 17.13 42.28 2.20
C TYR A 873 17.56 40.88 1.76
N ARG A 874 18.42 40.24 2.56
CA ARG A 874 18.68 38.79 2.46
C ARG A 874 17.37 38.05 2.65
N LEU A 875 17.00 37.21 1.70
CA LEU A 875 15.68 36.57 1.62
C LEU A 875 15.35 35.75 2.87
N ALA A 876 16.33 35.01 3.38
CA ALA A 876 16.18 34.24 4.61
C ALA A 876 15.97 35.12 5.85
N SER A 877 16.57 36.33 5.89
CA SER A 877 16.35 37.27 6.99
C SER A 877 14.98 37.93 6.88
N LEU A 878 14.59 38.38 5.68
CA LEU A 878 13.28 38.96 5.40
C LEU A 878 12.16 38.04 5.88
N ARG A 879 12.21 36.76 5.48
CA ARG A 879 11.19 35.77 5.84
C ARG A 879 11.20 35.39 7.33
N ARG A 880 12.33 35.52 8.04
CA ARG A 880 12.36 35.35 9.50
C ARG A 880 11.75 36.54 10.24
N GLY A 881 11.80 37.73 9.66
CA GLY A 881 11.19 38.95 10.21
C GLY A 881 9.67 39.04 10.00
N ILE A 882 9.06 38.08 9.29
CA ILE A 882 7.63 38.05 8.97
C ILE A 882 7.03 36.71 9.42
N ALA A 883 6.08 36.73 10.34
CA ALA A 883 5.28 35.57 10.70
C ALA A 883 4.02 35.50 9.82
N VAL A 884 3.66 34.30 9.38
CA VAL A 884 2.51 34.08 8.48
C VAL A 884 1.60 33.00 9.02
N VAL A 885 0.30 33.28 9.08
CA VAL A 885 -0.77 32.30 9.26
C VAL A 885 -1.50 32.20 7.93
N SER A 886 -1.28 31.12 7.19
CA SER A 886 -1.88 30.89 5.87
C SER A 886 -3.31 30.32 5.96
N GLN A 887 -4.10 30.59 4.92
CA GLN A 887 -5.45 30.02 4.73
C GLN A 887 -5.42 28.49 4.86
N GLU A 888 -4.53 27.83 4.11
CA GLU A 888 -4.24 26.42 4.27
C GLU A 888 -3.08 26.22 5.25
N THR A 889 -3.38 25.86 6.50
CA THR A 889 -2.34 25.53 7.47
C THR A 889 -1.69 24.19 7.13
N TYR A 890 -0.36 24.19 6.93
CA TYR A 890 0.42 22.96 6.80
C TYR A 890 1.03 22.54 8.14
N LEU A 891 0.73 21.32 8.57
CA LEU A 891 1.35 20.66 9.71
C LEU A 891 2.12 19.43 9.24
N PHE A 892 3.32 19.26 9.79
CA PHE A 892 4.18 18.13 9.49
C PHE A 892 3.78 16.93 10.33
N HIS A 893 4.03 15.72 9.81
CA HIS A 893 3.86 14.49 10.57
C HIS A 893 4.97 14.38 11.63
N ALA A 894 4.74 15.04 12.75
CA ALA A 894 5.65 15.22 13.88
C ALA A 894 4.81 15.54 15.13
N THR A 895 5.44 15.61 16.31
CA THR A 895 4.74 16.03 17.52
C THR A 895 4.24 17.47 17.43
N ILE A 896 3.27 17.84 18.26
CA ILE A 896 2.80 19.23 18.38
C ILE A 896 3.98 20.15 18.74
N ALA A 897 4.83 19.73 19.67
CA ALA A 897 6.03 20.47 20.07
C ALA A 897 7.00 20.73 18.91
N GLU A 898 7.30 19.71 18.10
CA GLU A 898 8.17 19.84 16.91
C GLU A 898 7.55 20.74 15.85
N ASN A 899 6.23 20.61 15.64
CA ASN A 899 5.48 21.48 14.74
C ASN A 899 5.54 22.95 15.16
N LEU A 900 5.53 23.26 16.46
CA LEU A 900 5.68 24.64 16.94
C LEU A 900 7.14 25.12 16.80
N ARG A 901 8.11 24.29 17.18
CA ARG A 901 9.55 24.63 17.16
C ARG A 901 10.14 24.86 15.78
N ILE A 902 9.44 24.51 14.70
CA ILE A 902 9.97 24.68 13.34
C ILE A 902 10.40 26.13 13.04
N VAL A 903 9.71 27.13 13.60
CA VAL A 903 10.06 28.56 13.42
C VAL A 903 11.16 29.02 14.37
N ARG A 904 11.32 28.35 15.51
CA ARG A 904 12.29 28.69 16.56
C ARG A 904 12.74 27.42 17.29
N PRO A 905 13.73 26.68 16.75
CA PRO A 905 14.13 25.37 17.29
C PRO A 905 14.63 25.40 18.74
N ALA A 906 15.21 26.54 19.15
CA ALA A 906 15.73 26.75 20.50
C ALA A 906 14.66 27.15 21.54
N ALA A 907 13.37 27.19 21.17
CA ALA A 907 12.31 27.58 22.09
C ALA A 907 12.10 26.56 23.21
N THR A 908 12.03 27.05 24.45
CA THR A 908 11.78 26.24 25.65
C THR A 908 10.32 25.77 25.71
N ASP A 909 10.04 24.68 26.43
CA ASP A 909 8.65 24.19 26.60
C ASP A 909 7.73 25.26 27.21
N GLU A 910 8.27 26.13 28.07
CA GLU A 910 7.52 27.23 28.65
C GLU A 910 7.12 28.27 27.61
N GLN A 911 8.02 28.61 26.68
CA GLN A 911 7.73 29.49 25.55
C GLN A 911 6.68 28.88 24.61
N LEU A 912 6.76 27.57 24.36
CA LEU A 912 5.75 26.85 23.58
C LEU A 912 4.38 26.96 24.24
N ARG A 913 4.29 26.67 25.55
CA ARG A 913 3.04 26.77 26.30
C ARG A 913 2.52 28.21 26.37
N ALA A 914 3.39 29.20 26.52
CA ALA A 914 2.99 30.60 26.49
C ALA A 914 2.37 30.98 25.14
N ALA A 915 3.00 30.61 24.03
CA ALA A 915 2.46 30.85 22.69
C ALA A 915 1.12 30.13 22.46
N ALA A 916 1.00 28.88 22.92
CA ALA A 916 -0.24 28.11 22.83
C ALA A 916 -1.37 28.64 23.73
N ARG A 917 -1.04 29.24 24.88
CA ARG A 917 -2.03 29.92 25.75
C ARG A 917 -2.57 31.17 25.08
N THR A 918 -1.69 31.99 24.50
CA THR A 918 -2.09 33.19 23.76
C THR A 918 -2.93 32.86 22.52
N ALA A 919 -2.60 31.76 21.83
CA ALA A 919 -3.43 31.22 20.74
C ALA A 919 -4.61 30.35 21.23
N GLY A 920 -4.88 30.32 22.53
CA GLY A 920 -6.02 29.64 23.14
C GLY A 920 -6.18 28.15 22.82
N ILE A 921 -5.09 27.42 22.60
CA ILE A 921 -5.09 25.98 22.28
C ILE A 921 -4.41 25.11 23.37
N ASP A 922 -3.69 25.71 24.33
CA ASP A 922 -2.95 25.00 25.39
C ASP A 922 -3.79 23.99 26.19
N GLN A 923 -5.03 24.32 26.55
CA GLN A 923 -5.93 23.42 27.27
C GLN A 923 -6.32 22.19 26.44
N GLU A 924 -6.54 22.35 25.14
CA GLU A 924 -6.87 21.23 24.24
C GLU A 924 -5.66 20.35 23.98
N ILE A 925 -4.48 20.96 23.83
CA ILE A 925 -3.22 20.20 23.74
C ILE A 925 -3.02 19.39 25.01
N SER A 926 -3.22 19.99 26.17
CA SER A 926 -3.07 19.34 27.48
C SER A 926 -4.10 18.22 27.72
N ALA A 927 -5.25 18.27 27.04
CA ALA A 927 -6.27 17.22 27.09
C ALA A 927 -5.91 15.99 26.24
N PHE A 928 -4.96 16.09 25.30
CA PHE A 928 -4.49 14.91 24.59
C PHE A 928 -3.70 13.98 25.52
N PRO A 929 -3.78 12.64 25.35
CA PRO A 929 -3.08 11.68 26.21
C PRO A 929 -1.56 11.89 26.31
N GLN A 930 -0.95 12.49 25.28
CA GLN A 930 0.49 12.77 25.21
C GLN A 930 0.79 14.28 25.26
N GLY A 931 -0.19 15.14 25.52
CA GLY A 931 0.03 16.58 25.59
C GLY A 931 0.69 17.15 24.32
N TYR A 932 1.79 17.87 24.50
CA TYR A 932 2.62 18.43 23.42
C TYR A 932 3.40 17.39 22.62
N ASP A 933 3.59 16.18 23.16
CA ASP A 933 4.24 15.07 22.46
C ASP A 933 3.27 14.27 21.58
N THR A 934 2.00 14.70 21.53
CA THR A 934 0.99 14.09 20.65
C THR A 934 1.44 14.21 19.19
N LEU A 935 1.49 13.06 18.50
CA LEU A 935 1.83 12.99 17.09
C LEU A 935 0.70 13.57 16.22
N VAL A 936 1.04 14.54 15.38
CA VAL A 936 0.11 15.12 14.39
C VAL A 936 0.16 14.26 13.12
N GLY A 937 -1.00 13.83 12.60
CA GLY A 937 -1.07 13.07 11.34
C GLY A 937 -0.65 13.91 10.13
N GLU A 938 -0.45 13.27 8.97
CA GLU A 938 -0.06 13.98 7.74
C GLU A 938 -1.01 15.15 7.43
N ARG A 939 -0.44 16.34 7.17
CA ARG A 939 -1.20 17.59 6.93
C ARG A 939 -2.21 17.92 8.04
N GLY A 940 -2.00 17.43 9.25
CA GLY A 940 -2.88 17.67 10.39
C GLY A 940 -4.21 16.91 10.34
N ALA A 941 -4.30 15.80 9.61
CA ALA A 941 -5.55 15.03 9.45
C ALA A 941 -6.20 14.55 10.77
N THR A 942 -5.45 14.53 11.87
CA THR A 942 -5.92 14.16 13.21
C THR A 942 -6.51 15.32 14.02
N LEU A 943 -6.45 16.56 13.51
CA LEU A 943 -6.90 17.78 14.19
C LEU A 943 -8.09 18.41 13.46
N SER A 944 -8.97 19.08 14.20
CA SER A 944 -10.06 19.87 13.61
C SER A 944 -9.52 21.10 12.85
N GLY A 945 -10.33 21.70 11.97
CA GLY A 945 -9.96 22.93 11.24
C GLY A 945 -9.48 24.05 12.18
N GLY A 946 -10.30 24.39 13.19
CA GLY A 946 -9.96 25.41 14.18
C GLY A 946 -8.78 25.04 15.09
N GLN A 947 -8.50 23.75 15.33
CA GLN A 947 -7.28 23.32 16.03
C GLN A 947 -6.03 23.56 15.18
N ARG A 948 -6.07 23.20 13.88
CA ARG A 948 -4.95 23.45 12.97
C ARG A 948 -4.64 24.94 12.89
N GLN A 949 -5.68 25.76 12.78
CA GLN A 949 -5.54 27.21 12.68
C GLN A 949 -4.98 27.86 13.94
N ARG A 950 -5.48 27.51 15.14
CA ARG A 950 -4.90 28.00 16.39
C ARG A 950 -3.48 27.48 16.63
N LEU A 951 -3.15 26.27 16.15
CA LEU A 951 -1.77 25.77 16.20
C LEU A 951 -0.85 26.55 15.25
N ALA A 952 -1.35 26.96 14.08
CA ALA A 952 -0.63 27.87 13.17
C ALA A 952 -0.41 29.24 13.81
N LEU A 953 -1.43 29.77 14.50
CA LEU A 953 -1.31 31.01 15.25
C LEU A 953 -0.28 30.89 16.37
N ALA A 954 -0.31 29.81 17.16
CA ALA A 954 0.71 29.53 18.18
C ALA A 954 2.12 29.47 17.57
N ARG A 955 2.27 28.86 16.39
CA ARG A 955 3.54 28.84 15.65
C ARG A 955 3.97 30.25 15.22
N ALA A 956 3.06 31.06 14.68
CA ALA A 956 3.35 32.45 14.30
C ALA A 956 3.74 33.31 15.51
N LEU A 957 3.06 33.13 16.65
CA LEU A 957 3.38 33.81 17.91
C LEU A 957 4.75 33.42 18.44
N LEU A 958 5.14 32.14 18.34
CA LEU A 958 6.44 31.64 18.79
C LEU A 958 7.60 32.15 17.92
N ALA A 959 7.34 32.44 16.65
CA ALA A 959 8.33 33.08 15.77
C ALA A 959 8.73 34.47 16.27
N ASP A 960 7.81 35.14 16.97
CA ASP A 960 7.99 36.47 17.56
C ASP A 960 8.50 37.53 16.57
N ALA A 961 7.92 37.52 15.37
CA ALA A 961 8.25 38.45 14.31
C ALA A 961 7.52 39.80 14.49
N PRO A 962 8.17 40.94 14.18
CA PRO A 962 7.57 42.27 14.28
C PRO A 962 6.52 42.56 13.18
N VAL A 963 6.48 41.73 12.13
CA VAL A 963 5.44 41.74 11.08
C VAL A 963 4.65 40.43 11.16
N LEU A 964 3.33 40.54 11.18
CA LEU A 964 2.41 39.40 11.19
C LEU A 964 1.46 39.48 9.99
N ILE A 965 1.34 38.39 9.23
CA ILE A 965 0.38 38.25 8.13
C ILE A 965 -0.64 37.19 8.51
N LEU A 966 -1.91 37.56 8.45
CA LEU A 966 -3.05 36.70 8.72
C LEU A 966 -3.88 36.56 7.44
N ASP A 967 -3.79 35.41 6.77
CA ASP A 967 -4.48 35.14 5.51
C ASP A 967 -5.66 34.20 5.76
N GLU A 968 -6.89 34.75 5.74
CA GLU A 968 -8.14 34.04 6.01
C GLU A 968 -8.12 33.18 7.29
N ALA A 969 -7.58 33.75 8.37
CA ALA A 969 -7.32 33.06 9.64
C ALA A 969 -8.59 32.60 10.42
N THR A 970 -9.80 32.70 9.85
CA THR A 970 -11.07 32.23 10.45
C THR A 970 -11.96 31.41 9.53
N SER A 971 -11.50 31.02 8.33
CA SER A 971 -12.34 30.39 7.29
C SER A 971 -12.82 28.97 7.61
N ALA A 972 -12.15 28.25 8.52
CA ALA A 972 -12.44 26.85 8.83
C ALA A 972 -13.17 26.64 10.17
N VAL A 973 -13.80 27.69 10.72
CA VAL A 973 -14.29 27.71 12.11
C VAL A 973 -15.73 28.20 12.19
N ASP A 974 -16.49 27.56 13.07
CA ASP A 974 -17.89 27.89 13.38
C ASP A 974 -18.02 29.28 14.04
N GLU A 975 -19.20 29.91 13.94
CA GLU A 975 -19.45 31.28 14.43
C GLU A 975 -19.05 31.49 15.91
N ARG A 976 -19.24 30.48 16.76
CA ARG A 976 -18.82 30.53 18.18
C ARG A 976 -17.30 30.44 18.36
N GLY A 977 -16.60 29.68 17.52
CA GLY A 977 -15.15 29.60 17.51
C GLY A 977 -14.48 30.83 16.87
N GLU A 978 -15.16 31.50 15.95
CA GLU A 978 -14.64 32.69 15.27
C GLU A 978 -14.40 33.86 16.23
N ALA A 979 -15.37 34.23 17.06
CA ALA A 979 -15.19 35.31 18.04
C ALA A 979 -13.99 35.06 18.98
N ARG A 980 -13.76 33.79 19.33
CA ARG A 980 -12.59 33.37 20.12
C ARG A 980 -11.28 33.55 19.35
N ILE A 981 -11.23 33.14 18.09
CA ILE A 981 -10.05 33.30 17.24
C ILE A 981 -9.78 34.77 16.96
N VAL A 982 -10.79 35.59 16.66
CA VAL A 982 -10.64 37.04 16.46
C VAL A 982 -10.00 37.69 17.69
N ARG A 983 -10.43 37.34 18.90
CA ARG A 983 -9.79 37.81 20.14
C ARG A 983 -8.33 37.38 20.25
N GLU A 984 -8.02 36.13 19.91
CA GLU A 984 -6.65 35.60 19.92
C GLU A 984 -5.77 36.29 18.85
N LEU A 985 -6.32 36.61 17.67
CA LEU A 985 -5.66 37.37 16.61
C LEU A 985 -5.40 38.83 17.03
N LEU A 986 -6.36 39.48 17.68
CA LEU A 986 -6.19 40.83 18.23
C LEU A 986 -5.13 40.87 19.35
N ALA A 987 -5.05 39.81 20.17
CA ALA A 987 -3.97 39.69 21.14
C ALA A 987 -2.61 39.50 20.44
N ALA A 988 -2.59 38.73 19.34
CA ALA A 988 -1.39 38.45 18.55
C ALA A 988 -0.86 39.64 17.75
N SER A 989 -1.72 40.60 17.38
CA SER A 989 -1.34 41.79 16.62
C SER A 989 -0.72 42.91 17.45
N ARG A 990 -0.89 42.89 18.78
CA ARG A 990 -0.36 43.94 19.67
C ARG A 990 1.16 44.10 19.53
N GLY A 991 1.60 45.34 19.31
CA GLY A 991 3.02 45.69 19.18
C GLY A 991 3.67 45.23 17.88
N ARG A 992 2.88 44.80 16.89
CA ARG A 992 3.36 44.31 15.58
C ARG A 992 2.64 45.03 14.46
N THR A 993 3.30 45.15 13.31
CA THR A 993 2.62 45.58 12.08
C THR A 993 1.88 44.36 11.53
N CYS A 994 0.55 44.42 11.52
CA CYS A 994 -0.28 43.27 11.19
C CYS A 994 -1.02 43.51 9.87
N LEU A 995 -0.83 42.63 8.89
CA LEU A 995 -1.62 42.60 7.66
C LEU A 995 -2.66 41.48 7.77
N VAL A 996 -3.93 41.83 7.64
CA VAL A 996 -5.04 40.87 7.68
C VAL A 996 -5.69 40.81 6.31
N VAL A 997 -5.55 39.69 5.61
CA VAL A 997 -6.31 39.40 4.39
C VAL A 997 -7.57 38.67 4.82
N ALA A 998 -8.72 39.33 4.74
CA ALA A 998 -9.98 38.81 5.26
C ALA A 998 -11.10 38.83 4.21
N HIS A 999 -11.85 37.73 4.18
CA HIS A 999 -13.14 37.61 3.50
C HIS A 999 -14.34 37.66 4.47
N ARG A 1000 -14.07 37.61 5.79
CA ARG A 1000 -15.08 37.69 6.87
C ARG A 1000 -14.92 39.01 7.61
N LEU A 1001 -16.04 39.72 7.79
CA LEU A 1001 -16.06 41.12 8.20
C LEU A 1001 -15.64 41.35 9.66
N ASP A 1002 -15.77 40.37 10.54
CA ASP A 1002 -15.55 40.55 11.99
C ASP A 1002 -14.12 40.91 12.36
N ALA A 1003 -13.13 40.33 11.68
CA ALA A 1003 -11.73 40.70 11.87
C ALA A 1003 -11.40 42.07 11.27
N VAL A 1004 -12.14 42.49 10.24
CA VAL A 1004 -11.93 43.76 9.52
C VAL A 1004 -12.46 44.95 10.34
N ARG A 1005 -13.56 44.79 11.09
CA ARG A 1005 -14.15 45.84 11.94
C ARG A 1005 -13.17 46.42 12.96
N HIS A 1006 -12.20 45.61 13.39
CA HIS A 1006 -11.22 45.98 14.41
C HIS A 1006 -9.87 46.43 13.83
N ALA A 1007 -9.75 46.53 12.50
CA ALA A 1007 -8.53 47.03 11.87
C ALA A 1007 -8.40 48.54 12.04
N ASP A 1008 -7.18 49.03 12.26
CA ASP A 1008 -6.88 50.45 12.33
C ASP A 1008 -7.00 51.15 10.96
N HIS A 1009 -6.76 50.38 9.89
CA HIS A 1009 -6.77 50.87 8.52
C HIS A 1009 -7.26 49.76 7.59
N ILE A 1010 -8.09 50.09 6.63
CA ILE A 1010 -8.68 49.15 5.66
C ILE A 1010 -8.27 49.59 4.26
N VAL A 1011 -7.87 48.63 3.43
CA VAL A 1011 -7.55 48.81 2.01
C VAL A 1011 -8.45 47.88 1.21
N VAL A 1012 -9.27 48.46 0.34
CA VAL A 1012 -10.19 47.73 -0.54
C VAL A 1012 -9.54 47.56 -1.91
N LEU A 1013 -9.34 46.32 -2.31
CA LEU A 1013 -8.86 45.94 -3.62
C LEU A 1013 -10.01 45.50 -4.50
N ASP A 1014 -10.09 46.03 -5.71
CA ASP A 1014 -10.94 45.50 -6.77
C ASP A 1014 -10.20 45.56 -8.11
N GLY A 1015 -10.37 44.55 -8.96
CA GLY A 1015 -9.72 44.50 -10.28
C GLY A 1015 -8.18 44.61 -10.27
N GLY A 1016 -7.52 44.36 -9.13
CA GLY A 1016 -6.06 44.55 -8.99
C GLY A 1016 -5.63 45.98 -8.70
N ARG A 1017 -6.56 46.88 -8.34
CA ARG A 1017 -6.34 48.29 -7.98
C ARG A 1017 -6.81 48.56 -6.55
N VAL A 1018 -6.30 49.64 -5.93
CA VAL A 1018 -6.82 50.14 -4.65
C VAL A 1018 -7.94 51.11 -4.96
N GLU A 1019 -9.18 50.74 -4.62
CA GLU A 1019 -10.36 51.59 -4.87
C GLU A 1019 -10.67 52.49 -3.67
N GLU A 1020 -10.55 51.96 -2.45
CA GLU A 1020 -10.86 52.68 -1.22
C GLU A 1020 -9.81 52.40 -0.14
N SER A 1021 -9.58 53.40 0.72
CA SER A 1021 -8.75 53.25 1.91
C SER A 1021 -9.22 54.17 3.03
N GLY A 1022 -9.35 53.65 4.25
CA GLY A 1022 -9.83 54.42 5.39
C GLY A 1022 -10.09 53.56 6.63
N ASP A 1023 -10.79 54.11 7.61
CA ASP A 1023 -11.30 53.35 8.75
C ASP A 1023 -12.68 52.74 8.47
N HIS A 1024 -13.12 51.83 9.35
CA HIS A 1024 -14.39 51.12 9.19
C HIS A 1024 -15.60 52.04 9.08
N SER A 1025 -15.65 53.09 9.92
CA SER A 1025 -16.77 54.03 9.98
C SER A 1025 -16.86 54.92 8.75
N GLY A 1026 -15.73 55.45 8.28
CA GLY A 1026 -15.67 56.31 7.10
C GLY A 1026 -16.06 55.55 5.85
N LEU A 1027 -15.46 54.39 5.62
CA LEU A 1027 -15.75 53.58 4.43
C LEU A 1027 -17.20 53.05 4.38
N LEU A 1028 -17.84 52.86 5.54
CA LEU A 1028 -19.27 52.53 5.60
C LEU A 1028 -20.16 53.72 5.26
N ALA A 1029 -19.80 54.91 5.74
CA ALA A 1029 -20.55 56.14 5.48
C ALA A 1029 -20.47 56.54 4.00
N ASP A 1030 -19.33 56.28 3.35
CA ASP A 1030 -19.10 56.60 1.94
C ASP A 1030 -19.92 55.73 0.96
N GLY A 1031 -20.48 54.61 1.43
CA GLY A 1031 -21.40 53.78 0.64
C GLY A 1031 -20.76 53.07 -0.57
N GLY A 1032 -19.44 52.91 -0.58
CA GLY A 1032 -18.68 52.33 -1.71
C GLY A 1032 -18.70 50.80 -1.81
N VAL A 1033 -17.67 50.25 -2.47
CA VAL A 1033 -17.35 48.83 -2.58
C VAL A 1033 -17.21 48.21 -1.19
N TYR A 1034 -16.61 48.91 -0.23
CA TYR A 1034 -16.52 48.41 1.15
C TYR A 1034 -17.90 48.19 1.77
N ALA A 1035 -18.79 49.18 1.70
CA ALA A 1035 -20.13 49.09 2.27
C ALA A 1035 -20.95 47.99 1.61
N SER A 1036 -20.78 47.80 0.30
CA SER A 1036 -21.39 46.71 -0.47
C SER A 1036 -20.89 45.33 -0.01
N LEU A 1037 -19.58 45.17 0.22
CA LEU A 1037 -19.00 43.95 0.79
C LEU A 1037 -19.52 43.68 2.21
N VAL A 1038 -19.68 44.73 3.02
CA VAL A 1038 -20.23 44.62 4.39
C VAL A 1038 -21.69 44.19 4.36
N ALA A 1039 -22.51 44.79 3.49
CA ALA A 1039 -23.91 44.45 3.33
C ALA A 1039 -24.10 43.01 2.84
N ALA A 1040 -23.31 42.58 1.85
CA ALA A 1040 -23.36 41.21 1.31
C ALA A 1040 -22.91 40.15 2.33
N GLY A 1041 -22.11 40.51 3.33
CA GLY A 1041 -21.64 39.60 4.37
C GLY A 1041 -22.51 39.55 5.64
N ARG A 1042 -23.63 40.30 5.71
CA ARG A 1042 -24.61 40.14 6.80
C ARG A 1042 -25.46 38.88 6.56
N PRO A 1043 -25.57 37.95 7.53
CA PRO A 1043 -26.46 36.81 7.39
C PRO A 1043 -27.92 37.28 7.30
N ALA A 1044 -28.71 36.65 6.44
CA ALA A 1044 -30.11 36.97 6.10
C ALA A 1044 -31.14 36.78 7.25
N GLN A 1045 -30.74 36.97 8.52
CA GLN A 1045 -31.61 36.75 9.68
C GLN A 1045 -32.44 37.97 10.12
N GLU A 1046 -32.24 39.16 9.53
CA GLU A 1046 -33.03 40.36 9.88
C GLU A 1046 -34.29 40.57 9.01
N GLU A 1047 -34.47 39.84 7.90
CA GLU A 1047 -35.65 40.00 7.02
C GLU A 1047 -36.89 39.19 7.45
N HIS A 1048 -36.79 38.28 8.42
CA HIS A 1048 -37.94 37.52 8.95
C HIS A 1048 -38.55 38.10 10.23
N ALA A 1049 -38.08 39.26 10.69
CA ALA A 1049 -38.57 39.94 11.90
C ALA A 1049 -39.19 41.33 11.62
N ALA A 1050 -39.72 41.52 10.40
CA ALA A 1050 -40.52 42.68 10.02
C ALA A 1050 -41.97 42.27 9.73
#